data_AF-A0A7K4FUW5-F1
#
_entry.id   AF-A0A7K4FUW5-F1
#
_cell.length_a   1.000
_cell.length_b   1.000
_cell.length_c   1.000
_cell.angle_alpha   90.00
_cell.angle_beta   90.00
_cell.angle_gamma   90.00
#
_symmetry.space_group_name_H-M   'P 1'
#
loop_
_entity.id
_entity.type
_entity.pdbx_description
1 polymer ?
#
loop_
_entity_poly.entity_id
_entity_poly.type
_entity_poly.pdbx_seq_one_letter_code
_entity_poly.pdbx_strand_id
1 'polypeptide(L)'
;MDIEQIKKILVVGSGTMGHGIAEVFALSGYEVYLSDISQDIVNSGMQKIKWSLEKFHEKGRLKENVDHIMARIKPIVGLSEQVKDVDFAIEAAVERLDLKRQIFQSLDQTLKEEAILATNTSSLPITLIARSTKREDKVIGMHFFNPPVLMSLVEVMKGEKTTDQTAKIVYELAKRIGKQPVMINKDVPGYLVNRLLFGIFNGSCIIVEKGLASFTEVDAAARYKLGFPMGVFELMDYTGIDVVYLINEGWKQLGIELPGCSLIDEKFKMKEFGVKSGKGFYAYPSPGKYSKPDIPIELKDKVDPSLIIAGAVNEAARLLRNGVSSKEDIDLSVELGLGLPKGILRYADEIGIDNVVNAISKLRIESNNEFYNVDALLMQMMGSNKLGVKTGEGFYIYNKVEEKKYKNVLLRIEPPLAWIILDRPEMLNAITQELVEEVNKALDELETDNRVRTLILTGNGRSFSAGADIASFLNLKPIDIIRYRTLRELASKISLYTKPILAAINGYALGGGLELAMACDIRIASETAQLGQPEINLGIIPGAGGTQRLPKLVGKGKAKMLIYTGEIISAKQAYEIGLVDLVVPPEKFEEEVKRVATKIAEKSPSSLIAAKLAIEMGNETNIWDGMLIEGALFGLLLTTNDVKEGIKAFLEKRKPKFVGE
;
A
#
# COMPACT_ATOMS: atom_id res chain seq x y z
N MET A 1 -7.32 9.98 31.97
CA MET A 1 -6.63 10.99 31.15
C MET A 1 -7.19 10.92 29.74
N ASP A 2 -7.30 12.06 29.05
CA ASP A 2 -7.62 12.16 27.62
C ASP A 2 -6.40 12.71 26.86
N ILE A 3 -6.31 12.47 25.55
CA ILE A 3 -5.17 12.90 24.73
C ILE A 3 -4.96 14.42 24.76
N GLU A 4 -6.03 15.22 24.82
CA GLU A 4 -5.94 16.69 24.91
C GLU A 4 -5.35 17.18 26.24
N GLN A 5 -5.25 16.31 27.24
CA GLN A 5 -4.64 16.62 28.53
C GLN A 5 -3.11 16.45 28.49
N ILE A 6 -2.56 15.74 27.50
CA ILE A 6 -1.12 15.57 27.35
C ILE A 6 -0.53 16.85 26.75
N LYS A 7 0.27 17.58 27.55
CA LYS A 7 0.93 18.82 27.13
C LYS A 7 2.42 18.81 27.45
N LYS A 8 2.79 18.16 28.56
CA LYS A 8 4.17 18.05 29.05
C LYS A 8 4.67 16.62 28.90
N ILE A 9 5.81 16.47 28.23
CA ILE A 9 6.46 15.21 27.94
C ILE A 9 7.79 15.13 28.70
N LEU A 10 8.09 14.01 29.33
CA LEU A 10 9.42 13.71 29.86
C LEU A 10 10.07 12.63 29.00
N VAL A 11 11.28 12.89 28.51
CA VAL A 11 12.13 11.88 27.85
C VAL A 11 13.29 11.55 28.77
N VAL A 12 13.38 10.29 29.21
CA VAL A 12 14.44 9.80 30.09
C VAL A 12 15.50 9.08 29.27
N GLY A 13 16.71 9.62 29.26
CA GLY A 13 17.79 9.22 28.37
C GLY A 13 17.92 10.20 27.21
N SER A 14 19.12 10.73 27.00
CA SER A 14 19.47 11.71 25.96
C SER A 14 20.50 11.15 24.95
N GLY A 15 20.66 9.82 24.95
CA GLY A 15 21.44 9.07 23.97
C GLY A 15 20.80 9.09 22.57
N THR A 16 21.23 8.18 21.68
CA THR A 16 20.88 8.21 20.25
C THR A 16 19.37 8.23 19.97
N MET A 17 18.58 7.45 20.72
CA MET A 17 17.12 7.43 20.53
C MET A 17 16.44 8.60 21.25
N GLY A 18 16.82 8.84 22.51
CA GLY A 18 16.13 9.80 23.37
C GLY A 18 16.15 11.24 22.86
N HIS A 19 17.28 11.72 22.35
CA HIS A 19 17.33 13.08 21.78
C HIS A 19 16.42 13.22 20.55
N GLY A 20 16.38 12.23 19.67
CA GLY A 20 15.50 12.22 18.50
C GLY A 20 14.01 12.12 18.88
N ILE A 21 13.68 11.35 19.93
CA ILE A 21 12.31 11.29 20.47
C ILE A 21 11.90 12.66 21.03
N ALA A 22 12.78 13.30 21.80
CA ALA A 22 12.53 14.65 22.33
C ALA A 22 12.31 15.68 21.20
N GLU A 23 13.11 15.61 20.13
CA GLU A 23 12.94 16.45 18.94
C GLU A 23 11.58 16.25 18.27
N VAL A 24 11.12 15.01 18.10
CA VAL A 24 9.80 14.70 17.49
C VAL A 24 8.66 15.32 18.30
N PHE A 25 8.69 15.22 19.63
CA PHE A 25 7.66 15.84 20.47
C PHE A 25 7.73 17.38 20.42
N ALA A 26 8.93 17.97 20.45
CA ALA A 26 9.10 19.42 20.38
C ALA A 26 8.64 20.00 19.02
N LEU A 27 8.93 19.30 17.91
CA LEU A 27 8.44 19.62 16.57
C LEU A 27 6.92 19.60 16.47
N SER A 28 6.28 18.75 17.28
CA SER A 28 4.83 18.60 17.35
C SER A 28 4.17 19.57 18.33
N GLY A 29 4.93 20.50 18.92
CA GLY A 29 4.43 21.57 19.77
C GLY A 29 4.31 21.26 21.25
N TYR A 30 4.83 20.11 21.72
CA TYR A 30 4.79 19.75 23.14
C TYR A 30 5.90 20.44 23.92
N GLU A 31 5.64 20.70 25.21
CA GLU A 31 6.68 21.07 26.17
C GLU A 31 7.43 19.80 26.59
N VAL A 32 8.74 19.75 26.38
CA VAL A 32 9.55 18.55 26.57
C VAL A 32 10.59 18.77 27.65
N TYR A 33 10.70 17.83 28.59
CA TYR A 33 11.79 17.73 29.53
C TYR A 33 12.73 16.62 29.06
N LEU A 34 14.00 16.94 28.83
CA LEU A 34 15.02 15.96 28.44
C LEU A 34 15.93 15.68 29.63
N SER A 35 15.87 14.46 30.14
CA SER A 35 16.57 14.04 31.36
C SER A 35 17.67 13.04 31.07
N ASP A 36 18.81 13.17 31.75
CA ASP A 36 19.86 12.15 31.81
C ASP A 36 20.61 12.20 33.16
N ILE A 37 21.56 11.29 33.39
CA ILE A 37 22.30 11.14 34.66
C ILE A 37 23.35 12.23 34.89
N SER A 38 23.75 12.97 33.86
CA SER A 38 24.73 14.05 33.97
C SER A 38 24.46 15.17 32.98
N GLN A 39 24.88 16.38 33.34
CA GLN A 39 24.68 17.57 32.52
C GLN A 39 25.38 17.46 31.15
N ASP A 40 26.53 16.80 31.09
CA ASP A 40 27.30 16.64 29.86
C ASP A 40 26.56 15.82 28.81
N ILE A 41 25.90 14.72 29.21
CA ILE A 41 25.12 13.88 28.29
C ILE A 41 23.90 14.65 27.79
N VAL A 42 23.19 15.35 28.69
CA VAL A 42 22.04 16.20 28.32
C VAL A 42 22.45 17.29 27.34
N ASN A 43 23.57 17.98 27.60
CA ASN A 43 24.11 19.00 26.71
C ASN A 43 24.45 18.43 25.32
N SER A 44 25.03 17.22 25.27
CA SER A 44 25.29 16.53 24.01
C SER A 44 24.00 16.21 23.25
N GLY A 45 22.96 15.74 23.96
CA GLY A 45 21.64 15.53 23.38
C GLY A 45 21.05 16.81 22.79
N MET A 46 21.08 17.90 23.55
CA MET A 46 20.60 19.23 23.10
C MET A 46 21.36 19.73 21.86
N GLN A 47 22.68 19.53 21.79
CA GLN A 47 23.48 19.89 20.62
C GLN A 47 23.09 19.08 19.38
N LYS A 48 22.83 17.78 19.52
CA LYS A 48 22.37 16.91 18.41
C LYS A 48 21.00 17.32 17.89
N ILE A 49 20.07 17.65 18.79
CA ILE A 49 18.74 18.16 18.42
C ILE A 49 18.89 19.47 17.64
N LYS A 50 19.67 20.42 18.17
CA LYS A 50 19.90 21.70 17.49
C LYS A 50 20.47 21.50 16.08
N TRP A 51 21.49 20.66 15.96
CA TRP A 51 22.10 20.32 14.66
C TRP A 51 21.08 19.70 13.69
N SER A 52 20.25 18.77 14.16
CA SER A 52 19.20 18.14 13.35
C SER A 52 18.18 19.17 12.85
N LEU A 53 17.68 20.03 13.74
CA LEU A 53 16.74 21.10 13.41
C LEU A 53 17.34 22.09 12.40
N GLU A 54 18.59 22.51 12.57
CA GLU A 54 19.30 23.36 11.60
C GLU A 54 19.38 22.69 10.23
N LYS A 55 19.66 21.38 10.16
CA LYS A 55 19.67 20.62 8.90
C LYS A 55 18.30 20.53 8.25
N PHE A 56 17.22 20.39 9.02
CA PHE A 56 15.86 20.43 8.46
C PHE A 56 15.49 21.85 7.98
N HIS A 57 15.93 22.89 8.67
CA HIS A 57 15.72 24.28 8.27
C HIS A 57 16.45 24.61 6.95
N GLU A 58 17.74 24.25 6.84
CA GLU A 58 18.54 24.40 5.61
C GLU A 58 17.88 23.72 4.39
N LYS A 59 17.21 22.58 4.60
CA LYS A 59 16.50 21.82 3.56
C LYS A 59 15.08 22.33 3.28
N GLY A 60 14.65 23.44 3.88
CA GLY A 60 13.31 24.02 3.72
C GLY A 60 12.19 23.13 4.28
N ARG A 61 12.51 22.21 5.19
CA ARG A 61 11.55 21.26 5.79
C ARG A 61 10.94 21.74 7.11
N LEU A 62 11.43 22.85 7.67
CA LEU A 62 10.86 23.50 8.86
C LEU A 62 10.20 24.83 8.50
N LYS A 63 8.95 24.99 8.96
CA LYS A 63 8.21 26.26 8.87
C LYS A 63 8.49 27.18 10.05
N GLU A 64 8.76 26.59 11.22
CA GLU A 64 9.02 27.32 12.46
C GLU A 64 10.53 27.57 12.65
N ASN A 65 10.88 28.63 13.38
CA ASN A 65 12.26 28.95 13.72
C ASN A 65 12.85 27.88 14.68
N VAL A 66 14.10 27.49 14.45
CA VAL A 66 14.83 26.49 15.26
C VAL A 66 14.84 26.87 16.75
N ASP A 67 15.09 28.14 17.09
CA ASP A 67 15.19 28.60 18.48
C ASP A 67 13.84 28.49 19.22
N HIS A 68 12.71 28.67 18.52
CA HIS A 68 11.38 28.49 19.11
C HIS A 68 11.11 27.02 19.45
N ILE A 69 11.53 26.09 18.58
CA ILE A 69 11.41 24.65 18.84
C ILE A 69 12.33 24.26 20.00
N MET A 70 13.57 24.74 20.01
CA MET A 70 14.52 24.49 21.09
C MET A 70 14.04 25.02 22.44
N ALA A 71 13.34 26.17 22.47
CA ALA A 71 12.78 26.74 23.69
C ALA A 71 11.69 25.85 24.34
N ARG A 72 11.10 24.91 23.60
CA ARG A 72 10.17 23.92 24.16
C ARG A 72 10.87 22.81 24.93
N ILE A 73 12.19 22.66 24.78
CA ILE A 73 12.97 21.57 25.38
C ILE A 73 13.73 22.09 26.60
N LYS A 74 13.38 21.56 27.77
CA LYS A 74 13.98 21.87 29.07
C LYS A 74 14.97 20.77 29.46
N PRO A 75 16.28 21.03 29.40
CA PRO A 75 17.29 20.07 29.84
C PRO A 75 17.30 19.96 31.37
N ILE A 76 17.28 18.74 31.90
CA ILE A 76 17.35 18.47 33.35
C ILE A 76 18.28 17.29 33.64
N VAL A 77 18.84 17.25 34.84
CA VAL A 77 19.62 16.11 35.33
C VAL A 77 18.79 15.33 36.33
N GLY A 78 18.58 14.03 36.06
CA GLY A 78 17.73 13.15 36.85
C GLY A 78 16.26 13.60 36.91
N LEU A 79 15.52 13.01 37.86
CA LEU A 79 14.14 13.40 38.14
C LEU A 79 14.15 14.48 39.23
N SER A 80 13.49 15.62 38.96
CA SER A 80 13.40 16.75 39.88
C SER A 80 11.94 17.15 40.13
N GLU A 81 11.70 18.05 41.08
CA GLU A 81 10.36 18.62 41.34
C GLU A 81 9.70 19.21 40.08
N GLN A 82 10.50 19.65 39.09
CA GLN A 82 10.01 20.29 37.87
C GLN A 82 9.21 19.34 36.96
N VAL A 83 9.35 18.02 37.13
CA VAL A 83 8.66 17.02 36.28
C VAL A 83 7.43 16.41 36.92
N LYS A 84 7.08 16.73 38.17
CA LYS A 84 5.92 16.12 38.87
C LYS A 84 4.61 16.22 38.10
N ASP A 85 4.42 17.33 37.39
CA ASP A 85 3.20 17.63 36.64
C ASP A 85 3.20 17.10 35.20
N VAL A 86 4.25 16.37 34.77
CA VAL A 86 4.34 15.78 33.42
C VAL A 86 3.19 14.80 33.17
N ASP A 87 2.62 14.83 31.97
CA ASP A 87 1.47 14.01 31.58
C ASP A 87 1.89 12.65 31.02
N PHE A 88 3.03 12.61 30.33
CA PHE A 88 3.53 11.43 29.64
C PHE A 88 5.06 11.36 29.75
N ALA A 89 5.60 10.23 30.18
CA ALA A 89 7.03 9.97 30.21
C ALA A 89 7.39 8.86 29.23
N ILE A 90 8.52 8.98 28.54
CA ILE A 90 9.08 7.91 27.70
C ILE A 90 10.54 7.66 28.05
N GLU A 91 10.85 6.42 28.38
CA GLU A 91 12.19 5.96 28.71
C GLU A 91 12.94 5.45 27.47
N ALA A 92 14.15 5.92 27.26
CA ALA A 92 15.05 5.59 26.15
C ALA A 92 16.51 5.44 26.63
N ALA A 93 16.69 4.85 27.81
CA ALA A 93 17.98 4.48 28.38
C ALA A 93 18.45 3.10 27.86
N VAL A 94 19.61 2.69 28.34
CA VAL A 94 20.30 1.45 27.93
C VAL A 94 19.40 0.22 28.15
N GLU A 95 19.50 -0.77 27.25
CA GLU A 95 18.65 -1.95 27.21
C GLU A 95 18.98 -2.97 28.33
N ARG A 96 18.71 -2.59 29.58
CA ARG A 96 18.97 -3.37 30.80
C ARG A 96 17.74 -3.40 31.69
N LEU A 97 17.22 -4.60 31.96
CA LEU A 97 15.96 -4.76 32.71
C LEU A 97 16.03 -4.21 34.14
N ASP A 98 17.15 -4.44 34.84
CA ASP A 98 17.37 -3.95 36.21
C ASP A 98 17.36 -2.41 36.26
N LEU A 99 18.06 -1.77 35.33
CA LEU A 99 18.07 -0.31 35.20
C LEU A 99 16.68 0.24 34.85
N LYS A 100 15.99 -0.36 33.88
CA LYS A 100 14.64 0.10 33.49
C LYS A 100 13.64 -0.02 34.64
N ARG A 101 13.71 -1.08 35.45
CA ARG A 101 12.88 -1.19 36.67
C ARG A 101 13.16 -0.07 37.67
N GLN A 102 14.43 0.28 37.89
CA GLN A 102 14.79 1.38 38.78
C GLN A 102 14.26 2.73 38.26
N ILE A 103 14.38 2.97 36.94
CA ILE A 103 13.84 4.17 36.30
C ILE A 103 12.32 4.23 36.46
N PHE A 104 11.60 3.15 36.15
CA PHE A 104 10.14 3.10 36.24
C PHE A 104 9.63 3.23 37.68
N GLN A 105 10.31 2.64 38.66
CA GLN A 105 10.01 2.84 40.08
C GLN A 105 10.17 4.32 40.48
N SER A 106 11.22 4.98 39.99
CA SER A 106 11.48 6.39 40.27
C SER A 106 10.46 7.31 39.59
N LEU A 107 10.06 6.99 38.35
CA LEU A 107 9.00 7.69 37.62
C LEU A 107 7.64 7.54 38.33
N ASP A 108 7.29 6.34 38.78
CA ASP A 108 6.04 6.05 39.49
C ASP A 108 5.93 6.82 40.82
N GLN A 109 7.05 7.02 41.52
CA GLN A 109 7.11 7.80 42.76
C GLN A 109 7.07 9.31 42.53
N THR A 110 7.64 9.79 41.42
CA THR A 110 7.84 11.22 41.17
C THR A 110 6.65 11.85 40.45
N LEU A 111 6.09 11.17 39.45
CA LEU A 111 5.07 11.73 38.56
C LEU A 111 3.66 11.57 39.16
N LYS A 112 2.78 12.54 38.88
CA LYS A 112 1.36 12.48 39.23
C LYS A 112 0.70 11.18 38.78
N GLU A 113 -0.30 10.71 39.52
CA GLU A 113 -0.90 9.38 39.38
C GLU A 113 -1.50 9.12 37.98
N GLU A 114 -1.99 10.16 37.30
CA GLU A 114 -2.59 10.06 35.98
C GLU A 114 -1.57 9.92 34.84
N ALA A 115 -0.28 10.17 35.10
CA ALA A 115 0.76 10.15 34.07
C ALA A 115 0.95 8.75 33.49
N ILE A 116 1.08 8.69 32.15
CA ILE A 116 1.38 7.46 31.40
C ILE A 116 2.90 7.28 31.31
N LEU A 117 3.37 6.05 31.53
CA LEU A 117 4.78 5.70 31.51
C LEU A 117 5.08 4.78 30.33
N ALA A 118 5.77 5.30 29.32
CA ALA A 118 6.18 4.55 28.14
C ALA A 118 7.66 4.15 28.18
N THR A 119 8.00 3.06 27.50
CA THR A 119 9.41 2.67 27.23
C THR A 119 9.63 2.46 25.74
N ASN A 120 10.80 2.88 25.26
CA ASN A 120 11.30 2.70 23.89
C ASN A 120 12.07 1.37 23.74
N THR A 121 11.97 0.43 24.68
CA THR A 121 12.63 -0.87 24.58
C THR A 121 12.23 -1.60 23.29
N SER A 122 13.19 -2.26 22.63
CA SER A 122 12.96 -3.01 21.38
C SER A 122 12.85 -4.52 21.62
N SER A 123 13.17 -4.98 22.83
CA SER A 123 13.36 -6.41 23.12
C SER A 123 12.83 -6.87 24.47
N LEU A 124 12.73 -5.99 25.47
CA LEU A 124 12.33 -6.38 26.83
C LEU A 124 10.79 -6.43 26.98
N PRO A 125 10.25 -7.40 27.72
CA PRO A 125 8.81 -7.47 27.99
C PRO A 125 8.33 -6.27 28.81
N ILE A 126 7.25 -5.63 28.36
CA ILE A 126 6.66 -4.47 29.04
C ILE A 126 6.16 -4.83 30.43
N THR A 127 5.61 -6.03 30.58
CA THR A 127 5.09 -6.56 31.84
C THR A 127 6.18 -6.66 32.91
N LEU A 128 7.41 -7.03 32.53
CA LEU A 128 8.50 -7.13 33.50
C LEU A 128 8.97 -5.77 34.01
N ILE A 129 8.81 -4.72 33.19
CA ILE A 129 9.10 -3.33 33.56
C ILE A 129 7.94 -2.78 34.41
N ALA A 130 6.69 -2.98 33.96
CA ALA A 130 5.48 -2.49 34.59
C ALA A 130 5.35 -2.93 36.06
N ARG A 131 5.71 -4.19 36.38
CA ARG A 131 5.69 -4.77 37.74
C ARG A 131 6.53 -4.02 38.78
N SER A 132 7.40 -3.09 38.36
CA SER A 132 8.15 -2.21 39.27
C SER A 132 7.37 -0.95 39.70
N THR A 133 6.14 -0.78 39.22
CA THR A 133 5.30 0.40 39.45
C THR A 133 3.98 0.01 40.12
N LYS A 134 3.30 0.98 40.74
CA LYS A 134 1.94 0.82 41.27
C LYS A 134 0.85 1.05 40.21
N ARG A 135 1.23 1.44 38.98
CA ARG A 135 0.35 1.84 37.88
C ARG A 135 0.55 1.01 36.62
N GLU A 136 0.62 -0.32 36.76
CA GLU A 136 0.83 -1.24 35.62
C GLU A 136 -0.17 -1.01 34.47
N ASP A 137 -1.37 -0.53 34.78
CA ASP A 137 -2.44 -0.16 33.85
C ASP A 137 -2.10 1.02 32.92
N LYS A 138 -1.10 1.83 33.30
CA LYS A 138 -0.60 3.02 32.59
C LYS A 138 0.86 2.87 32.10
N VAL A 139 1.44 1.68 32.22
CA VAL A 139 2.76 1.36 31.64
C VAL A 139 2.59 0.75 30.26
N ILE A 140 3.36 1.19 29.27
CA ILE A 140 3.20 0.74 27.87
C ILE A 140 4.52 0.81 27.08
N GLY A 141 4.65 0.00 26.04
CA GLY A 141 5.70 0.14 25.02
C GLY A 141 5.33 1.19 23.98
N MET A 142 6.27 2.08 23.65
CA MET A 142 6.18 3.02 22.52
C MET A 142 7.53 3.02 21.82
N HIS A 143 7.76 2.01 20.99
CA HIS A 143 9.04 1.74 20.35
C HIS A 143 9.18 2.52 19.04
N PHE A 144 10.11 3.48 19.02
CA PHE A 144 10.52 4.26 17.86
C PHE A 144 11.66 3.57 17.12
N PHE A 145 11.72 3.78 15.80
CA PHE A 145 12.78 3.26 14.95
C PHE A 145 13.87 4.32 14.71
N ASN A 146 15.13 3.87 14.65
CA ASN A 146 16.27 4.76 14.43
C ASN A 146 16.44 5.12 12.93
N PRO A 147 16.61 6.40 12.56
CA PRO A 147 16.48 7.62 13.38
C PRO A 147 15.03 8.03 13.64
N PRO A 148 14.64 8.38 14.89
CA PRO A 148 13.24 8.68 15.25
C PRO A 148 12.62 9.81 14.43
N VAL A 149 13.39 10.82 14.03
CA VAL A 149 12.89 11.97 13.26
C VAL A 149 12.57 11.64 11.81
N LEU A 150 13.17 10.59 11.23
CA LEU A 150 12.98 10.19 9.84
C LEU A 150 12.00 9.02 9.70
N MET A 151 12.05 8.06 10.63
CA MET A 151 11.23 6.86 10.57
C MET A 151 9.77 7.20 10.92
N SER A 152 8.83 6.71 10.11
CA SER A 152 7.40 6.97 10.31
C SER A 152 6.76 6.00 11.31
N LEU A 153 7.28 4.77 11.42
CA LEU A 153 6.71 3.72 12.26
C LEU A 153 6.95 3.95 13.75
N VAL A 154 5.94 3.62 14.57
CA VAL A 154 6.04 3.41 16.02
C VAL A 154 5.29 2.13 16.38
N GLU A 155 5.88 1.25 17.18
CA GLU A 155 5.16 0.09 17.73
C GLU A 155 4.60 0.44 19.11
N VAL A 156 3.28 0.37 19.27
CA VAL A 156 2.59 0.60 20.55
C VAL A 156 2.23 -0.75 21.15
N MET A 157 2.84 -1.11 22.28
CA MET A 157 2.74 -2.45 22.84
C MET A 157 2.19 -2.48 24.25
N LYS A 158 1.12 -3.25 24.46
CA LYS A 158 0.53 -3.47 25.77
C LYS A 158 1.36 -4.46 26.59
N GLY A 159 1.58 -4.12 27.85
CA GLY A 159 1.88 -5.10 28.90
C GLY A 159 0.62 -5.86 29.32
N GLU A 160 0.78 -6.87 30.15
CA GLU A 160 -0.30 -7.76 30.62
C GLU A 160 -1.48 -6.99 31.25
N LYS A 161 -1.20 -5.94 32.02
CA LYS A 161 -2.22 -5.12 32.71
C LYS A 161 -2.52 -3.78 32.05
N THR A 162 -1.82 -3.42 30.98
CA THR A 162 -2.04 -2.13 30.29
C THR A 162 -3.48 -2.05 29.78
N THR A 163 -4.19 -0.99 30.15
CA THR A 163 -5.59 -0.82 29.73
C THR A 163 -5.70 -0.47 28.25
N ASP A 164 -6.84 -0.81 27.64
CA ASP A 164 -7.15 -0.39 26.26
C ASP A 164 -7.22 1.13 26.12
N GLN A 165 -7.62 1.83 27.19
CA GLN A 165 -7.62 3.28 27.23
C GLN A 165 -6.19 3.84 27.12
N THR A 166 -5.25 3.36 27.94
CA THR A 166 -3.83 3.76 27.84
C THR A 166 -3.29 3.49 26.44
N ALA A 167 -3.53 2.29 25.90
CA ALA A 167 -3.08 1.92 24.56
C ALA A 167 -3.63 2.84 23.48
N LYS A 168 -4.94 3.16 23.53
CA LYS A 168 -5.58 4.07 22.59
C LYS A 168 -5.00 5.49 22.68
N ILE A 169 -4.76 6.00 23.89
CA ILE A 169 -4.18 7.34 24.08
C ILE A 169 -2.79 7.41 23.45
N VAL A 170 -1.93 6.41 23.70
CA VAL A 170 -0.57 6.38 23.15
C VAL A 170 -0.56 6.17 21.65
N TYR A 171 -1.46 5.35 21.12
CA TYR A 171 -1.65 5.19 19.69
C TYR A 171 -2.05 6.50 19.01
N GLU A 172 -3.03 7.23 19.55
CA GLU A 172 -3.41 8.54 19.00
C GLU A 172 -2.32 9.60 19.22
N LEU A 173 -1.56 9.53 20.33
CA LEU A 173 -0.41 10.41 20.56
C LEU A 173 0.65 10.22 19.47
N ALA A 174 0.99 8.97 19.13
CA ALA A 174 1.91 8.65 18.03
C ALA A 174 1.42 9.26 16.70
N LYS A 175 0.13 9.16 16.39
CA LYS A 175 -0.45 9.80 15.19
C LYS A 175 -0.35 11.33 15.23
N ARG A 176 -0.62 11.94 16.38
CA ARG A 176 -0.56 13.39 16.57
C ARG A 176 0.85 13.97 16.38
N ILE A 177 1.89 13.18 16.69
CA ILE A 177 3.29 13.54 16.43
C ILE A 177 3.78 13.15 15.03
N GLY A 178 2.85 12.87 14.10
CA GLY A 178 3.16 12.58 12.69
C GLY A 178 3.73 11.18 12.44
N LYS A 179 3.55 10.24 13.38
CA LYS A 179 3.94 8.84 13.21
C LYS A 179 2.76 7.98 12.73
N GLN A 180 3.09 6.82 12.20
CA GLN A 180 2.15 5.78 11.80
C GLN A 180 2.32 4.61 12.78
N PRO A 181 1.50 4.57 13.85
CA PRO A 181 1.62 3.52 14.85
C PRO A 181 0.97 2.20 14.39
N VAL A 182 1.56 1.10 14.85
CA VAL A 182 0.96 -0.24 14.79
C VAL A 182 0.67 -0.72 16.22
N MET A 183 -0.44 -1.45 16.40
CA MET A 183 -0.87 -1.91 17.71
C MET A 183 -0.42 -3.35 18.00
N ILE A 184 0.18 -3.56 19.17
CA ILE A 184 0.55 -4.87 19.69
C ILE A 184 -0.21 -5.08 21.00
N ASN A 185 -1.24 -5.92 20.94
CA ASN A 185 -2.21 -6.11 22.00
C ASN A 185 -1.73 -6.99 23.16
N LYS A 186 -0.63 -7.72 22.95
CA LYS A 186 -0.07 -8.66 23.92
C LYS A 186 1.44 -8.47 24.00
N ASP A 187 1.97 -8.61 25.21
CA ASP A 187 3.38 -8.48 25.47
C ASP A 187 4.16 -9.63 24.80
N VAL A 188 4.85 -9.31 23.70
CA VAL A 188 5.70 -10.24 22.97
C VAL A 188 7.09 -9.66 22.82
N PRO A 189 8.16 -10.35 23.27
CA PRO A 189 9.51 -9.85 23.08
C PRO A 189 9.84 -9.71 21.60
N GLY A 190 10.52 -8.62 21.23
CA GLY A 190 10.86 -8.34 19.83
C GLY A 190 9.73 -7.75 18.99
N TYR A 191 8.56 -7.48 19.57
CA TYR A 191 7.48 -6.72 18.92
C TYR A 191 7.04 -7.35 17.59
N LEU A 192 6.73 -6.59 16.54
CA LEU A 192 6.41 -7.14 15.22
C LEU A 192 7.64 -7.16 14.33
N VAL A 193 8.29 -6.00 14.15
CA VAL A 193 9.32 -5.83 13.12
C VAL A 193 10.50 -6.76 13.33
N ASN A 194 11.06 -6.82 14.55
CA ASN A 194 12.21 -7.67 14.80
C ASN A 194 11.83 -9.15 14.68
N ARG A 195 10.66 -9.59 15.19
CA ARG A 195 10.23 -10.99 15.07
C ARG A 195 10.13 -11.44 13.62
N LEU A 196 9.55 -10.60 12.77
CA LEU A 196 9.40 -10.88 11.34
C LEU A 196 10.75 -10.83 10.62
N LEU A 197 11.59 -9.84 10.93
CA LEU A 197 12.94 -9.72 10.37
C LEU A 197 13.81 -10.94 10.70
N PHE A 198 13.80 -11.40 11.95
CA PHE A 198 14.53 -12.60 12.35
C PHE A 198 13.96 -13.87 11.70
N GLY A 199 12.65 -13.91 11.41
CA GLY A 199 12.06 -14.96 10.57
C GLY A 199 12.68 -15.03 9.17
N ILE A 200 12.95 -13.87 8.54
CA ILE A 200 13.63 -13.78 7.23
C ILE A 200 15.10 -14.19 7.35
N PHE A 201 15.78 -13.67 8.36
CA PHE A 201 17.20 -13.93 8.62
C PHE A 201 17.49 -15.41 8.85
N ASN A 202 16.71 -16.07 9.70
CA ASN A 202 16.93 -17.46 10.06
C ASN A 202 16.62 -18.40 8.89
N GLY A 203 15.55 -18.14 8.13
CA GLY A 203 15.24 -18.92 6.93
C GLY A 203 16.37 -18.83 5.90
N SER A 204 16.83 -17.60 5.64
CA SER A 204 17.95 -17.32 4.74
C SER A 204 19.26 -17.96 5.19
N CYS A 205 19.53 -17.95 6.50
CA CYS A 205 20.74 -18.57 7.05
C CYS A 205 20.74 -20.09 6.87
N ILE A 206 19.62 -20.77 7.13
CA ILE A 206 19.49 -22.23 6.93
C ILE A 206 19.76 -22.61 5.47
N ILE A 207 19.26 -21.83 4.51
CA ILE A 207 19.53 -22.05 3.08
C ILE A 207 21.05 -22.11 2.82
N VAL A 208 21.80 -21.17 3.40
CA VAL A 208 23.25 -21.07 3.18
C VAL A 208 24.02 -22.14 3.95
N GLU A 209 23.70 -22.36 5.22
CA GLU A 209 24.39 -23.35 6.06
C GLU A 209 24.25 -24.78 5.55
N LYS A 210 23.12 -25.09 4.93
CA LYS A 210 22.83 -26.41 4.36
C LYS A 210 23.35 -26.56 2.93
N GLY A 211 24.03 -25.55 2.41
CA GLY A 211 24.60 -25.55 1.06
C GLY A 211 23.54 -25.57 -0.05
N LEU A 212 22.30 -25.14 0.24
CA LEU A 212 21.24 -25.08 -0.76
C LEU A 212 21.46 -23.93 -1.76
N ALA A 213 22.06 -22.83 -1.29
CA ALA A 213 22.51 -21.71 -2.11
C ALA A 213 23.57 -20.89 -1.36
N SER A 214 24.29 -20.04 -2.09
CA SER A 214 25.18 -19.03 -1.51
C SER A 214 24.40 -17.83 -0.95
N PHE A 215 25.01 -17.05 -0.04
CA PHE A 215 24.39 -15.82 0.47
C PHE A 215 24.13 -14.78 -0.63
N THR A 216 24.96 -14.76 -1.68
CA THR A 216 24.76 -13.87 -2.84
C THR A 216 23.54 -14.28 -3.68
N GLU A 217 23.29 -15.58 -3.84
CA GLU A 217 22.08 -16.08 -4.53
C GLU A 217 20.80 -15.76 -3.74
N VAL A 218 20.85 -15.88 -2.40
CA VAL A 218 19.74 -15.48 -1.52
C VAL A 218 19.45 -13.98 -1.66
N ASP A 219 20.48 -13.14 -1.60
CA ASP A 219 20.33 -11.69 -1.76
C ASP A 219 19.82 -11.29 -3.15
N ALA A 220 20.22 -12.01 -4.20
CA ALA A 220 19.71 -11.79 -5.55
C ALA A 220 18.21 -12.08 -5.64
N ALA A 221 17.75 -13.20 -5.07
CA ALA A 221 16.33 -13.52 -5.02
C ALA A 221 15.55 -12.49 -4.18
N ALA A 222 16.08 -12.09 -3.02
CA ALA A 222 15.48 -11.05 -2.18
C ALA A 222 15.30 -9.72 -2.93
N ARG A 223 16.36 -9.22 -3.60
CA ARG A 223 16.29 -7.95 -4.34
C ARG A 223 15.43 -8.03 -5.59
N TYR A 224 15.61 -9.05 -6.43
CA TYR A 224 15.07 -9.04 -7.80
C TYR A 224 13.77 -9.84 -7.98
N LYS A 225 13.45 -10.77 -7.08
CA LYS A 225 12.16 -11.50 -7.09
C LYS A 225 11.19 -10.92 -6.06
N LEU A 226 11.66 -10.75 -4.83
CA LEU A 226 10.83 -10.19 -3.76
C LEU A 226 10.77 -8.66 -3.82
N GLY A 227 11.77 -7.99 -4.42
CA GLY A 227 11.77 -6.53 -4.52
C GLY A 227 12.25 -5.85 -3.23
N PHE A 228 13.01 -6.55 -2.39
CA PHE A 228 13.55 -5.97 -1.16
C PHE A 228 14.55 -4.85 -1.50
N PRO A 229 14.58 -3.75 -0.72
CA PRO A 229 15.49 -2.64 -0.98
C PRO A 229 16.97 -3.03 -0.86
N MET A 230 17.27 -3.99 0.03
CA MET A 230 18.56 -4.61 0.25
C MET A 230 18.42 -6.13 0.24
N GLY A 231 19.52 -6.83 -0.08
CA GLY A 231 19.63 -8.26 0.18
C GLY A 231 19.53 -8.56 1.67
N VAL A 232 19.23 -9.81 2.03
CA VAL A 232 19.08 -10.22 3.43
C VAL A 232 20.43 -10.12 4.16
N PHE A 233 21.50 -10.66 3.58
CA PHE A 233 22.84 -10.64 4.16
C PHE A 233 23.50 -9.26 4.03
N GLU A 234 23.22 -8.53 2.96
CA GLU A 234 23.54 -7.10 2.87
C GLU A 234 22.92 -6.30 4.03
N LEU A 235 21.64 -6.54 4.35
CA LEU A 235 20.97 -5.85 5.45
C LEU A 235 21.58 -6.19 6.81
N MET A 236 22.00 -7.45 7.02
CA MET A 236 22.76 -7.84 8.21
C MET A 236 24.08 -7.09 8.32
N ASP A 237 24.84 -6.98 7.23
CA ASP A 237 26.09 -6.22 7.18
C ASP A 237 25.88 -4.72 7.44
N TYR A 238 24.79 -4.16 6.90
CA TYR A 238 24.46 -2.75 7.08
C TYR A 238 24.04 -2.44 8.52
N THR A 239 23.20 -3.29 9.11
CA THR A 239 22.75 -3.18 10.50
C THR A 239 23.91 -3.39 11.48
N GLY A 240 24.82 -4.31 11.15
CA GLY A 240 25.91 -4.76 11.99
C GLY A 240 25.64 -6.15 12.54
N ILE A 241 26.46 -7.12 12.13
CA ILE A 241 26.27 -8.54 12.50
C ILE A 241 26.36 -8.75 14.01
N ASP A 242 27.15 -7.96 14.72
CA ASP A 242 27.23 -8.03 16.18
C ASP A 242 25.96 -7.55 16.89
N VAL A 243 25.25 -6.58 16.32
CA VAL A 243 23.95 -6.15 16.85
C VAL A 243 22.95 -7.30 16.73
N VAL A 244 22.93 -7.97 15.58
CA VAL A 244 22.07 -9.15 15.34
C VAL A 244 22.44 -10.28 16.32
N TYR A 245 23.73 -10.54 16.52
CA TYR A 245 24.23 -11.52 17.49
C TYR A 245 23.77 -11.21 18.92
N LEU A 246 23.94 -9.96 19.38
CA LEU A 246 23.57 -9.55 20.74
C LEU A 246 22.07 -9.65 21.00
N ILE A 247 21.23 -9.35 20.00
CA ILE A 247 19.77 -9.52 20.11
C ILE A 247 19.43 -11.01 20.26
N ASN A 248 20.03 -11.89 19.45
CA ASN A 248 19.84 -13.34 19.55
C ASN A 248 20.23 -13.88 20.93
N GLU A 249 21.39 -13.47 21.46
CA GLU A 249 21.83 -13.87 22.80
C GLU A 249 20.90 -13.34 23.91
N GLY A 250 20.42 -12.10 23.78
CA GLY A 250 19.44 -11.52 24.71
C GLY A 250 18.12 -12.31 24.71
N TRP A 251 17.63 -12.73 23.55
CA TRP A 251 16.43 -13.55 23.44
C TRP A 251 16.62 -14.96 24.00
N LYS A 252 17.78 -15.60 23.79
CA LYS A 252 18.10 -16.89 24.42
C LYS A 252 18.07 -16.80 25.94
N GLN A 253 18.59 -15.73 26.53
CA GLN A 253 18.54 -15.49 27.98
C GLN A 253 17.11 -15.31 28.51
N LEU A 254 16.18 -14.87 27.67
CA LEU A 254 14.76 -14.76 27.97
C LEU A 254 13.98 -16.06 27.69
N GLY A 255 14.66 -17.16 27.32
CA GLY A 255 14.03 -18.44 26.98
C GLY A 255 13.32 -18.46 25.63
N ILE A 256 13.66 -17.52 24.73
CA ILE A 256 13.11 -17.45 23.38
C ILE A 256 14.10 -18.14 22.45
N GLU A 257 13.78 -19.36 22.06
CA GLU A 257 14.58 -20.12 21.11
C GLU A 257 14.15 -19.79 19.68
N LEU A 258 15.02 -19.09 18.95
CA LEU A 258 14.96 -19.00 17.50
C LEU A 258 15.96 -19.98 16.87
N PRO A 259 15.74 -20.41 15.62
CA PRO A 259 16.76 -21.11 14.85
C PRO A 259 17.94 -20.15 14.67
N GLY A 260 18.96 -20.29 15.51
CA GLY A 260 20.17 -19.47 15.43
C GLY A 260 20.85 -19.60 14.06
N CYS A 261 21.82 -18.73 13.81
CA CYS A 261 22.59 -18.70 12.56
C CYS A 261 24.08 -18.80 12.91
N SER A 262 24.69 -19.96 12.67
CA SER A 262 26.12 -20.21 12.90
C SER A 262 27.01 -19.28 12.08
N LEU A 263 26.56 -18.84 10.89
CA LEU A 263 27.29 -17.84 10.09
C LEU A 263 27.45 -16.50 10.83
N ILE A 264 26.44 -16.09 11.61
CA ILE A 264 26.52 -14.89 12.45
C ILE A 264 27.53 -15.10 13.58
N ASP A 265 27.53 -16.27 14.21
CA ASP A 265 28.47 -16.62 15.27
C ASP A 265 29.93 -16.63 14.77
N GLU A 266 30.17 -17.17 13.58
CA GLU A 266 31.48 -17.19 12.92
C GLU A 266 31.97 -15.76 12.61
N LYS A 267 31.14 -14.96 11.96
CA LYS A 267 31.45 -13.56 11.64
C LYS A 267 31.72 -12.73 12.90
N PHE A 268 30.95 -12.96 13.96
CA PHE A 268 31.14 -12.30 15.24
C PHE A 268 32.52 -12.63 15.86
N LYS A 269 32.89 -13.92 15.89
CA LYS A 269 34.20 -14.37 16.38
C LYS A 269 35.36 -13.79 15.57
N MET A 270 35.20 -13.66 14.26
CA MET A 270 36.19 -13.05 13.36
C MET A 270 36.21 -11.50 13.42
N LYS A 271 35.30 -10.87 14.17
CA LYS A 271 35.09 -9.41 14.21
C LYS A 271 34.77 -8.81 12.83
N GLU A 272 34.15 -9.60 11.97
CA GLU A 272 33.64 -9.20 10.66
C GLU A 272 32.18 -8.75 10.81
N PHE A 273 31.99 -7.53 11.29
CA PHE A 273 30.67 -6.98 11.63
C PHE A 273 29.95 -6.25 10.49
N GLY A 274 30.37 -6.40 9.24
CA GLY A 274 29.76 -5.74 8.08
C GLY A 274 30.33 -4.35 7.80
N VAL A 275 29.47 -3.38 7.50
CA VAL A 275 29.87 -2.03 7.06
C VAL A 275 30.80 -1.36 8.07
N LYS A 276 30.49 -1.49 9.37
CA LYS A 276 31.25 -0.81 10.42
C LYS A 276 32.68 -1.31 10.60
N SER A 277 32.96 -2.57 10.29
CA SER A 277 34.31 -3.16 10.30
C SER A 277 34.95 -3.16 8.91
N GLY A 278 34.20 -2.77 7.87
CA GLY A 278 34.65 -2.80 6.47
C GLY A 278 34.52 -4.19 5.81
N LYS A 279 34.05 -5.20 6.56
CA LYS A 279 33.89 -6.58 6.07
C LYS A 279 32.88 -7.34 6.94
N GLY A 280 31.98 -8.06 6.28
CA GLY A 280 31.02 -9.01 6.85
C GLY A 280 30.78 -10.13 5.85
N PHE A 281 29.54 -10.32 5.39
CA PHE A 281 29.26 -11.18 4.23
C PHE A 281 29.86 -10.62 2.94
N TYR A 282 29.85 -9.30 2.78
CA TYR A 282 30.53 -8.58 1.70
C TYR A 282 31.72 -7.77 2.23
N ALA A 283 32.58 -7.35 1.31
CA ALA A 283 33.65 -6.40 1.58
C ALA A 283 33.19 -4.97 1.27
N TYR A 284 33.60 -4.00 2.10
CA TYR A 284 33.25 -2.59 1.95
C TYR A 284 34.53 -1.74 1.78
N PRO A 285 34.45 -0.55 1.14
CA PRO A 285 35.62 0.25 0.81
C PRO A 285 36.51 0.61 2.00
N SER A 286 35.89 0.84 3.17
CA SER A 286 36.57 1.10 4.43
C SER A 286 35.59 0.91 5.61
N PRO A 287 36.07 0.71 6.84
CA PRO A 287 35.22 0.71 8.03
C PRO A 287 34.30 1.93 8.09
N GLY A 288 33.00 1.68 8.29
CA GLY A 288 31.96 2.71 8.38
C GLY A 288 31.46 3.27 7.04
N LYS A 289 32.02 2.84 5.90
CA LYS A 289 31.63 3.36 4.57
C LYS A 289 30.83 2.31 3.80
N TYR A 290 29.52 2.50 3.74
CA TYR A 290 28.63 1.65 2.94
C TYR A 290 28.85 1.89 1.43
N SER A 291 28.88 0.80 0.69
CA SER A 291 28.71 0.77 -0.76
C SER A 291 27.80 -0.39 -1.10
N LYS A 292 26.85 -0.18 -2.00
CA LYS A 292 25.91 -1.22 -2.42
C LYS A 292 26.68 -2.40 -3.05
N PRO A 293 26.58 -3.62 -2.52
CA PRO A 293 27.19 -4.79 -3.14
C PRO A 293 26.64 -5.02 -4.54
N ASP A 294 27.55 -5.36 -5.47
CA ASP A 294 27.21 -5.76 -6.82
C ASP A 294 26.73 -7.22 -6.80
N ILE A 295 25.42 -7.41 -6.98
CA ILE A 295 24.74 -8.71 -6.90
C ILE A 295 24.17 -9.01 -8.28
N PRO A 296 24.71 -10.00 -9.00
CA PRO A 296 24.29 -10.28 -10.37
C PRO A 296 22.82 -10.70 -10.47
N ILE A 297 22.10 -10.16 -11.46
CA ILE A 297 20.65 -10.37 -11.63
C ILE A 297 20.32 -11.79 -12.09
N GLU A 298 21.24 -12.46 -12.78
CA GLU A 298 21.13 -13.85 -13.26
C GLU A 298 21.01 -14.87 -12.11
N LEU A 299 21.39 -14.50 -10.89
CA LEU A 299 21.28 -15.36 -9.71
C LEU A 299 19.87 -15.37 -9.09
N LYS A 300 18.97 -14.48 -9.52
CA LYS A 300 17.65 -14.29 -8.90
C LYS A 300 16.75 -15.54 -8.90
N ASP A 301 16.96 -16.45 -9.84
CA ASP A 301 16.16 -17.67 -10.04
C ASP A 301 16.76 -18.90 -9.32
N LYS A 302 17.89 -18.74 -8.61
CA LYS A 302 18.59 -19.84 -7.92
C LYS A 302 17.96 -20.24 -6.60
N VAL A 303 17.20 -19.35 -5.97
CA VAL A 303 16.55 -19.58 -4.67
C VAL A 303 15.06 -19.38 -4.82
N ASP A 304 14.27 -20.34 -4.32
CA ASP A 304 12.83 -20.17 -4.16
C ASP A 304 12.57 -19.06 -3.14
N PRO A 305 11.94 -17.93 -3.54
CA PRO A 305 11.68 -16.81 -2.65
C PRO A 305 10.80 -17.18 -1.44
N SER A 306 10.01 -18.26 -1.54
CA SER A 306 9.18 -18.77 -0.45
C SER A 306 10.03 -19.18 0.77
N LEU A 307 11.24 -19.72 0.54
CA LEU A 307 12.16 -20.12 1.62
C LEU A 307 12.70 -18.93 2.40
N ILE A 308 12.85 -17.77 1.76
CA ILE A 308 13.36 -16.55 2.39
C ILE A 308 12.33 -15.98 3.36
N ILE A 309 11.05 -15.98 2.99
CA ILE A 309 9.99 -15.38 3.81
C ILE A 309 9.28 -16.38 4.74
N ALA A 310 9.49 -17.69 4.56
CA ALA A 310 8.76 -18.75 5.26
C ALA A 310 8.72 -18.57 6.79
N GLY A 311 9.87 -18.30 7.41
CA GLY A 311 9.95 -18.09 8.86
C GLY A 311 9.16 -16.87 9.33
N ALA A 312 9.19 -15.79 8.55
CA ALA A 312 8.44 -14.56 8.86
C ALA A 312 6.94 -14.74 8.68
N VAL A 313 6.50 -15.43 7.64
CA VAL A 313 5.07 -15.73 7.42
C VAL A 313 4.53 -16.67 8.51
N ASN A 314 5.31 -17.68 8.91
CA ASN A 314 4.92 -18.58 10.01
C ASN A 314 4.74 -17.80 11.32
N GLU A 315 5.66 -16.88 11.60
CA GLU A 315 5.58 -16.02 12.76
C GLU A 315 4.41 -15.04 12.69
N ALA A 316 4.18 -14.42 11.53
CA ALA A 316 3.04 -13.54 11.30
C ALA A 316 1.70 -14.27 11.52
N ALA A 317 1.57 -15.50 11.02
CA ALA A 317 0.39 -16.33 11.23
C ALA A 317 0.16 -16.63 12.72
N ARG A 318 1.23 -16.94 13.47
CA ARG A 318 1.18 -17.15 14.92
C ARG A 318 0.75 -15.89 15.67
N LEU A 319 1.33 -14.73 15.33
CA LEU A 319 0.99 -13.44 15.93
C LEU A 319 -0.49 -13.09 15.69
N LEU A 320 -0.97 -13.31 14.47
CA LEU A 320 -2.36 -13.09 14.09
C LEU A 320 -3.32 -14.04 14.83
N ARG A 321 -3.05 -15.35 14.79
CA ARG A 321 -3.87 -16.38 15.46
C ARG A 321 -3.98 -16.15 16.97
N ASN A 322 -2.89 -15.72 17.60
CA ASN A 322 -2.87 -15.43 19.03
C ASN A 322 -3.45 -14.06 19.40
N GLY A 323 -3.96 -13.29 18.43
CA GLY A 323 -4.52 -11.96 18.67
C GLY A 323 -3.51 -10.95 19.20
N VAL A 324 -2.22 -11.13 18.85
CA VAL A 324 -1.15 -10.21 19.24
C VAL A 324 -1.27 -8.92 18.43
N SER A 325 -1.57 -9.00 17.14
CA SER A 325 -1.78 -7.83 16.29
C SER A 325 -2.72 -8.14 15.13
N SER A 326 -3.24 -7.10 14.48
CA SER A 326 -4.08 -7.23 13.29
C SER A 326 -3.22 -7.58 12.06
N LYS A 327 -3.85 -8.15 11.02
CA LYS A 327 -3.12 -8.43 9.77
C LYS A 327 -2.63 -7.14 9.10
N GLU A 328 -3.40 -6.06 9.20
CA GLU A 328 -3.06 -4.75 8.67
C GLU A 328 -1.83 -4.15 9.38
N ASP A 329 -1.78 -4.24 10.71
CA ASP A 329 -0.64 -3.76 11.51
C ASP A 329 0.62 -4.60 11.27
N ILE A 330 0.49 -5.93 11.16
CA ILE A 330 1.60 -6.83 10.81
C ILE A 330 2.22 -6.42 9.48
N ASP A 331 1.40 -6.23 8.45
CA ASP A 331 1.89 -5.83 7.13
C ASP A 331 2.45 -4.41 7.12
N LEU A 332 1.77 -3.45 7.77
CA LEU A 332 2.27 -2.08 7.87
C LEU A 332 3.61 -2.01 8.60
N SER A 333 3.84 -2.87 9.61
CA SER A 333 5.09 -2.91 10.36
C SER A 333 6.29 -3.26 9.47
N VAL A 334 6.14 -4.21 8.54
CA VAL A 334 7.24 -4.57 7.63
C VAL A 334 7.38 -3.60 6.46
N GLU A 335 6.28 -3.03 5.98
CA GLU A 335 6.32 -1.99 4.93
C GLU A 335 7.10 -0.76 5.42
N LEU A 336 6.79 -0.27 6.62
CA LEU A 336 7.44 0.93 7.16
C LEU A 336 8.76 0.66 7.90
N GLY A 337 8.83 -0.46 8.64
CA GLY A 337 9.96 -0.78 9.49
C GLY A 337 11.12 -1.40 8.73
N LEU A 338 10.83 -2.26 7.74
CA LEU A 338 11.84 -2.93 6.91
C LEU A 338 11.95 -2.30 5.50
N GLY A 339 11.05 -1.39 5.14
CA GLY A 339 11.04 -0.74 3.83
C GLY A 339 10.65 -1.69 2.69
N LEU A 340 9.91 -2.76 2.98
CA LEU A 340 9.45 -3.70 1.96
C LEU A 340 8.34 -3.07 1.11
N PRO A 341 8.25 -3.39 -0.21
CA PRO A 341 7.23 -2.81 -1.08
C PRO A 341 5.80 -3.29 -0.77
N LYS A 342 5.66 -4.37 0.00
CA LYS A 342 4.38 -4.90 0.47
C LYS A 342 4.56 -5.67 1.79
N GLY A 343 3.46 -5.85 2.49
CA GLY A 343 3.34 -6.65 3.70
C GLY A 343 3.71 -8.13 3.54
N ILE A 344 4.14 -8.76 4.63
CA ILE A 344 4.60 -10.16 4.63
C ILE A 344 3.45 -11.15 4.34
N LEU A 345 2.23 -10.83 4.79
CA LEU A 345 1.04 -11.64 4.52
C LEU A 345 0.61 -11.50 3.05
N ARG A 346 0.76 -10.32 2.45
CA ARG A 346 0.55 -10.12 1.01
C ARG A 346 1.54 -10.90 0.16
N TYR A 347 2.82 -10.93 0.54
CA TYR A 347 3.79 -11.81 -0.13
C TYR A 347 3.35 -13.28 -0.08
N ALA A 348 2.89 -13.74 1.09
CA ALA A 348 2.42 -15.12 1.24
C ALA A 348 1.23 -15.43 0.32
N ASP A 349 0.28 -14.50 0.20
CA ASP A 349 -0.88 -14.66 -0.67
C ASP A 349 -0.53 -14.65 -2.16
N GLU A 350 0.42 -13.81 -2.58
CA GLU A 350 0.87 -13.77 -3.98
C GLU A 350 1.66 -15.01 -4.38
N ILE A 351 2.56 -15.47 -3.50
CA ILE A 351 3.37 -16.69 -3.71
C ILE A 351 2.49 -17.93 -3.64
N GLY A 352 1.47 -17.92 -2.78
CA GLY A 352 0.59 -19.04 -2.49
C GLY A 352 0.88 -19.64 -1.12
N ILE A 353 -0.15 -19.75 -0.27
CA ILE A 353 -0.01 -20.23 1.10
C ILE A 353 0.53 -21.66 1.17
N ASP A 354 0.15 -22.52 0.23
CA ASP A 354 0.68 -23.87 0.09
C ASP A 354 2.17 -23.90 -0.25
N ASN A 355 2.64 -23.00 -1.12
CA ASN A 355 4.08 -22.87 -1.41
C ASN A 355 4.86 -22.43 -0.17
N VAL A 356 4.30 -21.50 0.60
CA VAL A 356 4.90 -21.07 1.87
C VAL A 356 4.91 -22.21 2.90
N VAL A 357 3.83 -22.98 3.03
CA VAL A 357 3.77 -24.13 3.95
C VAL A 357 4.77 -25.22 3.55
N ASN A 358 4.95 -25.47 2.25
CA ASN A 358 5.97 -26.39 1.75
C ASN A 358 7.38 -25.88 2.08
N ALA A 359 7.63 -24.57 1.93
CA ALA A 359 8.90 -23.95 2.29
C ALA A 359 9.18 -24.03 3.79
N ILE A 360 8.19 -23.78 4.66
CA ILE A 360 8.30 -23.97 6.12
C ILE A 360 8.65 -25.42 6.44
N SER A 361 7.95 -26.37 5.83
CA SER A 361 8.18 -27.81 6.04
C SER A 361 9.59 -28.22 5.60
N LYS A 362 10.09 -27.66 4.48
CA LYS A 362 11.47 -27.88 4.03
C LYS A 362 12.48 -27.34 5.04
N LEU A 363 12.30 -26.11 5.52
CA LEU A 363 13.17 -25.53 6.55
C LEU A 363 13.12 -26.33 7.87
N ARG A 364 11.96 -26.89 8.24
CA ARG A 364 11.84 -27.79 9.40
C ARG A 364 12.70 -29.04 9.27
N ILE A 365 12.66 -29.69 8.10
CA ILE A 365 13.46 -30.89 7.80
C ILE A 365 14.96 -30.56 7.85
N GLU A 366 15.36 -29.48 7.20
CA GLU A 366 16.78 -29.10 7.08
C GLU A 366 17.39 -28.66 8.42
N SER A 367 16.65 -27.91 9.23
CA SER A 367 17.13 -27.35 10.49
C SER A 367 16.90 -28.25 11.70
N ASN A 368 15.94 -29.18 11.62
CA ASN A 368 15.39 -29.87 12.78
C ASN A 368 14.96 -28.91 13.93
N ASN A 369 14.49 -27.71 13.61
CA ASN A 369 14.04 -26.71 14.60
C ASN A 369 12.51 -26.56 14.64
N GLU A 370 11.92 -26.54 15.85
CA GLU A 370 10.46 -26.46 16.06
C GLU A 370 9.82 -25.13 15.67
N PHE A 371 10.59 -24.05 15.54
CA PHE A 371 10.10 -22.77 15.01
C PHE A 371 9.48 -22.91 13.61
N TYR A 372 9.91 -23.92 12.84
CA TYR A 372 9.36 -24.25 11.52
C TYR A 372 8.27 -25.33 11.56
N ASN A 373 7.68 -25.60 12.73
CA ASN A 373 6.39 -26.28 12.75
C ASN A 373 5.35 -25.32 12.14
N VAL A 374 4.64 -25.78 11.12
CA VAL A 374 3.64 -24.96 10.41
C VAL A 374 2.55 -24.52 11.39
N ASP A 375 2.30 -23.21 11.48
CA ASP A 375 1.27 -22.70 12.39
C ASP A 375 -0.13 -23.20 11.97
N ALA A 376 -0.96 -23.45 12.97
CA ALA A 376 -2.32 -23.98 12.79
C ALA A 376 -3.18 -23.10 11.87
N LEU A 377 -2.97 -21.77 11.84
CA LEU A 377 -3.69 -20.88 10.94
C LEU A 377 -3.38 -21.18 9.47
N LEU A 378 -2.11 -21.41 9.13
CA LEU A 378 -1.70 -21.75 7.76
C LEU A 378 -2.28 -23.11 7.34
N MET A 379 -2.29 -24.09 8.25
CA MET A 379 -2.91 -25.40 8.01
C MET A 379 -4.42 -25.27 7.78
N GLN A 380 -5.11 -24.45 8.57
CA GLN A 380 -6.54 -24.16 8.39
C GLN A 380 -6.83 -23.51 7.04
N MET A 381 -5.99 -22.55 6.62
CA MET A 381 -6.11 -21.86 5.34
C MET A 381 -5.92 -22.84 4.17
N MET A 382 -4.93 -23.73 4.25
CA MET A 382 -4.76 -24.81 3.27
C MET A 382 -5.98 -25.73 3.20
N GLY A 383 -6.49 -26.18 4.35
CA GLY A 383 -7.66 -27.05 4.42
C GLY A 383 -8.94 -26.40 3.88
N SER A 384 -9.02 -25.06 3.92
CA SER A 384 -10.15 -24.28 3.41
C SER A 384 -9.94 -23.77 1.98
N ASN A 385 -8.88 -24.21 1.29
CA ASN A 385 -8.47 -23.73 -0.04
C ASN A 385 -8.32 -22.20 -0.14
N LYS A 386 -7.86 -21.56 0.95
CA LYS A 386 -7.55 -20.13 1.00
C LYS A 386 -6.06 -19.92 0.76
N LEU A 387 -5.64 -20.08 -0.49
CA LEU A 387 -4.25 -20.10 -0.91
C LEU A 387 -3.75 -18.76 -1.46
N GLY A 388 -4.45 -17.66 -1.21
CA GLY A 388 -4.07 -16.33 -1.65
C GLY A 388 -4.63 -15.96 -3.02
N VAL A 389 -3.84 -15.24 -3.82
CA VAL A 389 -4.26 -14.68 -5.11
C VAL A 389 -4.83 -15.75 -6.04
N LYS A 390 -4.21 -16.93 -6.08
CA LYS A 390 -4.58 -18.01 -7.01
C LYS A 390 -5.94 -18.65 -6.74
N THR A 391 -6.43 -18.62 -5.51
CA THR A 391 -7.77 -19.12 -5.13
C THR A 391 -8.78 -18.01 -4.94
N GLY A 392 -8.32 -16.76 -5.00
CA GLY A 392 -9.11 -15.58 -4.75
C GLY A 392 -9.33 -15.24 -3.26
N GLU A 393 -8.66 -15.96 -2.37
CA GLU A 393 -8.74 -15.70 -0.93
C GLU A 393 -7.52 -16.34 -0.25
N GLY A 394 -6.87 -15.59 0.63
CA GLY A 394 -5.82 -16.03 1.56
C GLY A 394 -5.94 -15.24 2.86
N PHE A 395 -4.88 -14.52 3.27
CA PHE A 395 -4.97 -13.54 4.36
C PHE A 395 -5.86 -12.34 3.96
N TYR A 396 -5.89 -12.04 2.66
CA TYR A 396 -6.79 -11.08 2.04
C TYR A 396 -7.70 -11.74 1.00
N ILE A 397 -8.76 -11.04 0.62
CA ILE A 397 -9.70 -11.48 -0.42
C ILE A 397 -9.22 -10.88 -1.74
N TYR A 398 -9.03 -11.72 -2.76
CA TYR A 398 -8.63 -11.35 -4.11
C TYR A 398 -9.74 -11.80 -5.05
N ASN A 399 -10.48 -10.91 -5.67
CA ASN A 399 -11.57 -11.40 -6.51
C ASN A 399 -10.99 -12.22 -7.69
N LYS A 400 -11.46 -13.47 -7.85
CA LYS A 400 -10.98 -14.39 -8.88
C LYS A 400 -11.13 -13.74 -10.25
N VAL A 401 -10.04 -13.64 -11.00
CA VAL A 401 -10.09 -13.18 -12.39
C VAL A 401 -10.77 -14.26 -13.22
N GLU A 402 -11.97 -13.98 -13.72
CA GLU A 402 -12.71 -14.88 -14.62
C GLU A 402 -12.51 -14.40 -16.06
N GLU A 403 -12.02 -15.27 -16.93
CA GLU A 403 -11.89 -14.97 -18.36
C GLU A 403 -12.86 -15.81 -19.19
N LYS A 404 -13.55 -15.16 -20.11
CA LYS A 404 -14.45 -15.77 -21.08
C LYS A 404 -14.11 -15.24 -22.47
N LYS A 405 -13.77 -16.16 -23.38
CA LYS A 405 -13.41 -15.83 -24.75
C LYS A 405 -14.58 -16.07 -25.70
N TYR A 406 -15.02 -15.01 -26.38
CA TYR A 406 -15.83 -15.08 -27.60
C TYR A 406 -14.89 -15.20 -28.82
N LYS A 407 -15.40 -15.10 -30.04
CA LYS A 407 -14.56 -15.24 -31.23
C LYS A 407 -13.67 -14.02 -31.45
N ASN A 408 -14.20 -12.81 -31.28
CA ASN A 408 -13.55 -11.52 -31.53
C ASN A 408 -13.49 -10.62 -30.28
N VAL A 409 -13.93 -11.12 -29.11
CA VAL A 409 -13.94 -10.40 -27.83
C VAL A 409 -13.43 -11.30 -26.72
N LEU A 410 -12.55 -10.78 -25.86
CA LEU A 410 -12.16 -11.39 -24.60
C LEU A 410 -12.81 -10.61 -23.45
N LEU A 411 -13.63 -11.28 -22.65
CA LEU A 411 -14.22 -10.72 -21.44
C LEU A 411 -13.39 -11.18 -20.23
N ARG A 412 -12.83 -10.23 -19.48
CA ARG A 412 -12.02 -10.48 -18.27
C ARG A 412 -12.65 -9.78 -17.06
N ILE A 413 -13.24 -10.54 -16.16
CA ILE A 413 -13.94 -10.06 -14.97
C ILE A 413 -12.95 -10.07 -13.79
N GLU A 414 -12.61 -8.90 -13.28
CA GLU A 414 -11.71 -8.67 -12.15
C GLU A 414 -12.44 -7.84 -11.10
N PRO A 415 -13.40 -8.41 -10.34
CA PRO A 415 -14.30 -7.61 -9.51
C PRO A 415 -13.52 -6.64 -8.59
N PRO A 416 -13.95 -5.38 -8.43
CA PRO A 416 -15.21 -4.82 -8.90
C PRO A 416 -15.20 -4.33 -10.36
N LEU A 417 -14.21 -4.71 -11.16
CA LEU A 417 -14.02 -4.28 -12.55
C LEU A 417 -14.34 -5.40 -13.55
N ALA A 418 -14.63 -5.04 -14.80
CA ALA A 418 -14.63 -5.97 -15.92
C ALA A 418 -14.06 -5.31 -17.18
N TRP A 419 -13.27 -6.07 -17.93
CA TRP A 419 -12.65 -5.66 -19.18
C TRP A 419 -13.36 -6.34 -20.35
N ILE A 420 -13.89 -5.54 -21.27
CA ILE A 420 -14.31 -5.98 -22.59
C ILE A 420 -13.16 -5.64 -23.54
N ILE A 421 -12.46 -6.66 -24.02
CA ILE A 421 -11.25 -6.51 -24.84
C ILE A 421 -11.60 -6.93 -26.27
N LEU A 422 -11.50 -6.00 -27.22
CA LEU A 422 -11.62 -6.31 -28.65
C LEU A 422 -10.40 -7.14 -29.07
N ASP A 423 -10.62 -8.36 -29.57
CA ASP A 423 -9.57 -9.36 -29.78
C ASP A 423 -9.48 -9.79 -31.26
N ARG A 424 -9.12 -8.82 -32.13
CA ARG A 424 -8.72 -9.03 -33.54
C ARG A 424 -7.44 -8.25 -33.85
N PRO A 425 -6.35 -8.45 -33.08
CA PRO A 425 -5.16 -7.59 -33.12
C PRO A 425 -4.49 -7.55 -34.51
N GLU A 426 -4.56 -8.64 -35.27
CA GLU A 426 -4.04 -8.76 -36.64
C GLU A 426 -4.77 -7.84 -37.64
N MET A 427 -6.04 -7.54 -37.38
CA MET A 427 -6.85 -6.59 -38.17
C MET A 427 -7.00 -5.23 -37.46
N LEU A 428 -6.10 -4.91 -36.53
CA LEU A 428 -6.15 -3.67 -35.72
C LEU A 428 -7.49 -3.46 -35.00
N ASN A 429 -8.16 -4.55 -34.61
CA ASN A 429 -9.48 -4.55 -33.99
C ASN A 429 -10.56 -3.87 -34.86
N ALA A 430 -10.52 -4.06 -36.18
CA ALA A 430 -11.58 -3.61 -37.08
C ALA A 430 -12.95 -4.13 -36.64
N ILE A 431 -13.97 -3.28 -36.70
CA ILE A 431 -15.31 -3.54 -36.17
C ILE A 431 -16.15 -4.24 -37.25
N THR A 432 -16.45 -5.50 -37.02
CA THR A 432 -17.42 -6.30 -37.80
C THR A 432 -18.75 -6.38 -37.07
N GLN A 433 -19.80 -6.81 -37.77
CA GLN A 433 -21.10 -7.08 -37.14
C GLN A 433 -20.98 -8.12 -36.02
N GLU A 434 -20.22 -9.20 -36.23
CA GLU A 434 -20.01 -10.26 -35.24
C GLU A 434 -19.34 -9.72 -33.96
N LEU A 435 -18.33 -8.84 -34.09
CA LEU A 435 -17.71 -8.18 -32.94
C LEU A 435 -18.73 -7.30 -32.19
N VAL A 436 -19.58 -6.55 -32.90
CA VAL A 436 -20.63 -5.73 -32.29
C VAL A 436 -21.64 -6.59 -31.52
N GLU A 437 -22.03 -7.75 -32.05
CA GLU A 437 -22.93 -8.69 -31.38
C GLU A 437 -22.29 -9.29 -30.12
N GLU A 438 -21.00 -9.61 -30.16
CA GLU A 438 -20.26 -10.15 -29.01
C GLU A 438 -20.09 -9.11 -27.90
N VAL A 439 -19.77 -7.86 -28.23
CA VAL A 439 -19.73 -6.77 -27.23
C VAL A 439 -21.12 -6.56 -26.61
N ASN A 440 -22.19 -6.61 -27.42
CA ASN A 440 -23.56 -6.50 -26.89
C ASN A 440 -23.88 -7.62 -25.89
N LYS A 441 -23.53 -8.87 -26.20
CA LYS A 441 -23.70 -10.02 -25.30
C LYS A 441 -22.90 -9.87 -24.01
N ALA A 442 -21.64 -9.43 -24.12
CA ALA A 442 -20.81 -9.16 -22.94
C ALA A 442 -21.43 -8.09 -22.04
N LEU A 443 -21.97 -7.01 -22.62
CA LEU A 443 -22.72 -6.00 -21.88
C LEU A 443 -23.99 -6.59 -21.24
N ASP A 444 -24.78 -7.42 -21.93
CA ASP A 444 -25.97 -8.04 -21.31
C ASP A 444 -25.62 -8.93 -20.11
N GLU A 445 -24.55 -9.72 -20.22
CA GLU A 445 -24.06 -10.55 -19.12
C GLU A 445 -23.60 -9.70 -17.92
N LEU A 446 -22.82 -8.65 -18.18
CA LEU A 446 -22.28 -7.78 -17.16
C LEU A 446 -23.33 -6.88 -16.50
N GLU A 447 -24.47 -6.61 -17.13
CA GLU A 447 -25.51 -5.73 -16.57
C GLU A 447 -26.03 -6.31 -15.25
N THR A 448 -26.25 -7.63 -15.24
CA THR A 448 -26.81 -8.36 -14.10
C THR A 448 -25.77 -8.87 -13.10
N ASP A 449 -24.47 -8.80 -13.42
CA ASP A 449 -23.41 -9.22 -12.49
C ASP A 449 -23.12 -8.15 -11.43
N ASN A 450 -23.72 -8.30 -10.24
CA ASN A 450 -23.57 -7.37 -9.12
C ASN A 450 -22.14 -7.29 -8.55
N ARG A 451 -21.25 -8.22 -8.91
CA ARG A 451 -19.82 -8.17 -8.51
C ARG A 451 -19.09 -7.07 -9.27
N VAL A 452 -19.54 -6.74 -10.48
CA VAL A 452 -18.94 -5.73 -11.35
C VAL A 452 -19.63 -4.39 -11.17
N ARG A 453 -18.83 -3.35 -10.91
CA ARG A 453 -19.26 -1.97 -10.65
C ARG A 453 -18.80 -0.98 -11.74
N THR A 454 -17.73 -1.29 -12.46
CA THR A 454 -17.18 -0.42 -13.52
C THR A 454 -16.58 -1.26 -14.63
N LEU A 455 -16.83 -0.87 -15.89
CA LEU A 455 -16.37 -1.58 -17.07
C LEU A 455 -15.25 -0.80 -17.74
N ILE A 456 -14.35 -1.53 -18.38
CA ILE A 456 -13.31 -0.99 -19.26
C ILE A 456 -13.47 -1.63 -20.63
N LEU A 457 -13.61 -0.81 -21.67
CA LEU A 457 -13.52 -1.22 -23.07
C LEU A 457 -12.11 -0.90 -23.56
N THR A 458 -11.42 -1.87 -24.16
CA THR A 458 -10.06 -1.71 -24.71
C THR A 458 -9.85 -2.61 -25.92
N GLY A 459 -8.76 -2.44 -26.67
CA GLY A 459 -8.34 -3.38 -27.71
C GLY A 459 -7.13 -4.21 -27.31
N ASN A 460 -7.07 -5.47 -27.75
CA ASN A 460 -5.87 -6.30 -27.64
C ASN A 460 -4.82 -5.87 -28.66
N GLY A 461 -3.54 -6.04 -28.33
CA GLY A 461 -2.42 -5.66 -29.18
C GLY A 461 -2.17 -4.15 -29.25
N ARG A 462 -1.85 -3.64 -30.44
CA ARG A 462 -1.35 -2.26 -30.64
C ARG A 462 -2.42 -1.22 -30.99
N SER A 463 -3.70 -1.55 -30.88
CA SER A 463 -4.81 -0.71 -31.35
C SER A 463 -6.01 -0.87 -30.44
N PHE A 464 -6.72 0.22 -30.17
CA PHE A 464 -8.06 0.12 -29.60
C PHE A 464 -9.02 -0.40 -30.66
N SER A 465 -9.15 0.34 -31.77
CA SER A 465 -9.81 -0.10 -33.00
C SER A 465 -9.48 0.86 -34.15
N ALA A 466 -9.16 0.30 -35.33
CA ALA A 466 -8.95 1.07 -36.55
C ALA A 466 -10.25 1.50 -37.27
N GLY A 467 -11.43 1.18 -36.72
CA GLY A 467 -12.72 1.58 -37.27
C GLY A 467 -13.52 0.42 -37.86
N ALA A 468 -14.59 0.74 -38.59
CA ALA A 468 -15.45 -0.26 -39.22
C ALA A 468 -14.72 -1.04 -40.32
N ASP A 469 -15.06 -2.32 -40.46
CA ASP A 469 -14.54 -3.16 -41.55
C ASP A 469 -15.20 -2.77 -42.89
N ILE A 470 -14.55 -1.88 -43.64
CA ILE A 470 -15.07 -1.25 -44.87
C ILE A 470 -15.38 -2.29 -45.96
N ALA A 471 -14.69 -3.45 -45.97
CA ALA A 471 -14.95 -4.50 -46.96
C ALA A 471 -16.41 -5.00 -46.90
N SER A 472 -17.05 -4.90 -45.72
CA SER A 472 -18.44 -5.27 -45.52
C SER A 472 -19.44 -4.32 -46.20
N PHE A 473 -19.03 -3.10 -46.59
CA PHE A 473 -19.93 -2.07 -47.13
C PHE A 473 -20.14 -2.15 -48.64
N LEU A 474 -19.27 -2.83 -49.38
CA LEU A 474 -19.30 -2.86 -50.85
C LEU A 474 -20.56 -3.48 -51.45
N ASN A 475 -21.30 -4.29 -50.68
CA ASN A 475 -22.48 -5.03 -51.15
C ASN A 475 -23.79 -4.58 -50.46
N LEU A 476 -23.78 -3.51 -49.66
CA LEU A 476 -24.95 -3.05 -48.91
C LEU A 476 -25.75 -2.01 -49.70
N LYS A 477 -27.08 -2.13 -49.71
CA LYS A 477 -27.97 -1.08 -50.24
C LYS A 477 -28.18 0.00 -49.18
N PRO A 478 -28.60 1.23 -49.54
CA PRO A 478 -28.93 2.27 -48.56
C PRO A 478 -29.95 1.82 -47.50
N ILE A 479 -30.95 1.03 -47.91
CA ILE A 479 -31.94 0.47 -46.98
C ILE A 479 -31.32 -0.52 -46.00
N ASP A 480 -30.30 -1.26 -46.42
CA ASP A 480 -29.56 -2.18 -45.58
C ASP A 480 -28.83 -1.37 -44.52
N ILE A 481 -28.12 -0.30 -44.86
CA ILE A 481 -27.43 0.57 -43.86
C ILE A 481 -28.42 1.19 -42.87
N ILE A 482 -29.60 1.62 -43.32
CA ILE A 482 -30.65 2.16 -42.44
C ILE A 482 -31.19 1.10 -41.47
N ARG A 483 -31.21 -0.17 -41.88
CA ARG A 483 -31.63 -1.33 -41.06
C ARG A 483 -30.48 -1.87 -40.19
N TYR A 484 -29.24 -1.83 -40.67
CA TYR A 484 -28.01 -2.25 -40.00
C TYR A 484 -27.47 -1.13 -39.11
N ARG A 485 -28.23 -0.80 -38.07
CA ARG A 485 -27.89 0.22 -37.06
C ARG A 485 -26.98 -0.31 -35.95
N THR A 486 -26.42 -1.51 -36.11
CA THR A 486 -25.85 -2.31 -35.03
C THR A 486 -24.76 -1.56 -34.24
N LEU A 487 -23.82 -0.89 -34.91
CA LEU A 487 -22.78 -0.12 -34.24
C LEU A 487 -23.33 1.12 -33.51
N ARG A 488 -24.29 1.81 -34.13
CA ARG A 488 -24.96 2.98 -33.52
C ARG A 488 -25.80 2.58 -32.31
N GLU A 489 -26.49 1.45 -32.38
CA GLU A 489 -27.28 0.88 -31.29
C GLU A 489 -26.37 0.44 -30.15
N LEU A 490 -25.25 -0.23 -30.44
CA LEU A 490 -24.24 -0.54 -29.43
C LEU A 490 -23.70 0.73 -28.76
N ALA A 491 -23.33 1.75 -29.53
CA ALA A 491 -22.88 3.02 -28.97
C ALA A 491 -23.95 3.68 -28.09
N SER A 492 -25.22 3.61 -28.48
CA SER A 492 -26.34 4.13 -27.68
C SER A 492 -26.53 3.33 -26.38
N LYS A 493 -26.39 2.00 -26.44
CA LYS A 493 -26.41 1.12 -25.27
C LYS A 493 -25.29 1.47 -24.30
N ILE A 494 -24.06 1.69 -24.78
CA ILE A 494 -22.90 2.08 -23.95
C ILE A 494 -23.17 3.42 -23.23
N SER A 495 -23.68 4.44 -23.95
CA SER A 495 -23.96 5.75 -23.37
C SER A 495 -25.03 5.72 -22.27
N LEU A 496 -25.99 4.79 -22.34
CA LEU A 496 -27.06 4.65 -21.33
C LEU A 496 -26.88 3.44 -20.41
N TYR A 497 -25.73 2.75 -20.48
CA TYR A 497 -25.45 1.57 -19.69
C TYR A 497 -25.42 1.90 -18.19
N THR A 498 -25.99 1.04 -17.33
CA THR A 498 -26.18 1.38 -15.91
C THR A 498 -24.87 1.38 -15.11
N LYS A 499 -23.80 0.80 -15.65
CA LYS A 499 -22.48 0.86 -15.00
C LYS A 499 -21.57 1.83 -15.77
N PRO A 500 -20.70 2.60 -15.09
CA PRO A 500 -19.73 3.44 -15.79
C PRO A 500 -18.81 2.61 -16.68
N ILE A 501 -18.53 3.08 -17.88
CA ILE A 501 -17.67 2.45 -18.88
C ILE A 501 -16.53 3.41 -19.25
N LEU A 502 -15.30 2.94 -19.08
CA LEU A 502 -14.10 3.66 -19.51
C LEU A 502 -13.62 3.11 -20.85
N ALA A 503 -13.30 3.98 -21.81
CA ALA A 503 -12.53 3.64 -22.99
C ALA A 503 -11.04 3.76 -22.66
N ALA A 504 -10.34 2.62 -22.58
CA ALA A 504 -8.89 2.57 -22.46
C ALA A 504 -8.28 2.46 -23.87
N ILE A 505 -7.84 3.58 -24.42
CA ILE A 505 -7.33 3.71 -25.78
C ILE A 505 -5.82 3.44 -25.80
N ASN A 506 -5.44 2.19 -26.08
CA ASN A 506 -4.06 1.70 -26.10
C ASN A 506 -3.30 1.94 -27.43
N GLY A 507 -3.93 2.58 -28.42
CA GLY A 507 -3.36 2.76 -29.75
C GLY A 507 -4.30 3.53 -30.68
N TYR A 508 -4.48 3.06 -31.92
CA TYR A 508 -5.44 3.67 -32.84
C TYR A 508 -6.87 3.57 -32.32
N ALA A 509 -7.59 4.70 -32.31
CA ALA A 509 -9.04 4.78 -32.19
C ALA A 509 -9.55 5.65 -33.35
N LEU A 510 -9.91 5.00 -34.46
CA LEU A 510 -10.25 5.68 -35.71
C LEU A 510 -11.68 5.37 -36.13
N GLY A 511 -12.35 6.36 -36.69
CA GLY A 511 -13.70 6.23 -37.24
C GLY A 511 -14.67 5.56 -36.27
N GLY A 512 -15.31 4.47 -36.68
CA GLY A 512 -16.17 3.64 -35.81
C GLY A 512 -15.55 3.23 -34.45
N GLY A 513 -14.22 3.07 -34.38
CA GLY A 513 -13.49 2.83 -33.13
C GLY A 513 -13.51 4.04 -32.20
N LEU A 514 -13.29 5.23 -32.76
CA LEU A 514 -13.47 6.48 -32.01
C LEU A 514 -14.93 6.73 -31.64
N GLU A 515 -15.88 6.34 -32.49
CA GLU A 515 -17.31 6.45 -32.19
C GLU A 515 -17.72 5.58 -31.00
N LEU A 516 -17.14 4.38 -30.85
CA LEU A 516 -17.28 3.55 -29.64
C LEU A 516 -16.63 4.21 -28.43
N ALA A 517 -15.40 4.70 -28.56
CA ALA A 517 -14.69 5.34 -27.45
C ALA A 517 -15.40 6.61 -26.93
N MET A 518 -15.99 7.41 -27.83
CA MET A 518 -16.80 8.58 -27.48
C MET A 518 -18.15 8.23 -26.87
N ALA A 519 -18.63 6.99 -27.04
CA ALA A 519 -19.85 6.54 -26.40
C ALA A 519 -19.63 6.14 -24.93
N CYS A 520 -18.40 5.80 -24.55
CA CYS A 520 -17.99 5.55 -23.17
C CYS A 520 -17.95 6.84 -22.34
N ASP A 521 -18.09 6.72 -21.03
CA ASP A 521 -18.22 7.84 -20.09
C ASP A 521 -16.90 8.62 -19.95
N ILE A 522 -15.77 7.90 -19.93
CA ILE A 522 -14.43 8.47 -19.74
C ILE A 522 -13.47 7.83 -20.75
N ARG A 523 -12.58 8.63 -21.34
CA ARG A 523 -11.55 8.20 -22.30
C ARG A 523 -10.17 8.43 -21.70
N ILE A 524 -9.42 7.34 -21.52
CA ILE A 524 -8.04 7.34 -21.07
C ILE A 524 -7.18 6.82 -22.22
N ALA A 525 -6.22 7.62 -22.69
CA ALA A 525 -5.37 7.26 -23.82
C ALA A 525 -3.92 7.01 -23.40
N SER A 526 -3.29 6.01 -24.00
CA SER A 526 -1.84 5.88 -23.98
C SER A 526 -1.22 7.06 -24.72
N GLU A 527 -0.04 7.54 -24.32
CA GLU A 527 0.71 8.57 -25.05
C GLU A 527 0.96 8.22 -26.52
N THR A 528 1.01 6.91 -26.83
CA THR A 528 1.17 6.38 -28.19
C THR A 528 -0.12 6.34 -29.01
N ALA A 529 -1.27 6.70 -28.43
CA ALA A 529 -2.56 6.62 -29.10
C ALA A 529 -2.73 7.69 -30.19
N GLN A 530 -3.51 7.32 -31.20
CA GLN A 530 -3.84 8.16 -32.35
C GLN A 530 -5.35 8.10 -32.62
N LEU A 531 -5.99 9.26 -32.74
CA LEU A 531 -7.44 9.40 -32.76
C LEU A 531 -7.88 10.21 -33.98
N GLY A 532 -8.98 9.84 -34.63
CA GLY A 532 -9.50 10.59 -35.78
C GLY A 532 -10.80 10.05 -36.37
N GLN A 533 -11.41 10.84 -37.26
CA GLN A 533 -12.62 10.50 -38.03
C GLN A 533 -12.31 10.56 -39.54
N PRO A 534 -11.52 9.61 -40.08
CA PRO A 534 -11.00 9.67 -41.45
C PRO A 534 -12.02 9.28 -42.54
N GLU A 535 -13.26 8.97 -42.19
CA GLU A 535 -14.33 8.49 -43.08
C GLU A 535 -14.54 9.35 -44.34
N ILE A 536 -14.32 10.66 -44.24
CA ILE A 536 -14.52 11.58 -45.37
C ILE A 536 -13.63 11.21 -46.56
N ASN A 537 -12.45 10.63 -46.30
CA ASN A 537 -11.51 10.19 -47.33
C ASN A 537 -12.02 8.97 -48.10
N LEU A 538 -13.03 8.27 -47.56
CA LEU A 538 -13.73 7.14 -48.18
C LEU A 538 -15.04 7.59 -48.85
N GLY A 539 -15.36 8.89 -48.83
CA GLY A 539 -16.60 9.43 -49.39
C GLY A 539 -17.82 9.23 -48.50
N ILE A 540 -17.63 8.88 -47.22
CA ILE A 540 -18.71 8.71 -46.23
C ILE A 540 -18.49 9.60 -45.01
N ILE A 541 -19.51 9.79 -44.19
CA ILE A 541 -19.41 10.53 -42.93
C ILE A 541 -19.33 9.55 -41.75
N PRO A 542 -18.82 9.97 -40.57
CA PRO A 542 -18.97 9.21 -39.34
C PRO A 542 -20.46 8.94 -39.06
N GLY A 543 -20.81 7.65 -38.95
CA GLY A 543 -22.20 7.17 -39.01
C GLY A 543 -22.75 6.54 -37.73
N ALA A 544 -21.91 6.15 -36.77
CA ALA A 544 -22.32 5.57 -35.49
C ALA A 544 -22.43 6.60 -34.34
N GLY A 545 -22.39 7.89 -34.68
CA GLY A 545 -22.63 9.01 -33.76
C GLY A 545 -21.48 10.00 -33.69
N GLY A 546 -20.41 9.83 -34.47
CA GLY A 546 -19.26 10.72 -34.51
C GLY A 546 -19.61 12.14 -34.95
N THR A 547 -20.55 12.30 -35.88
CA THR A 547 -21.08 13.63 -36.25
C THR A 547 -21.89 14.31 -35.15
N GLN A 548 -22.28 13.58 -34.11
CA GLN A 548 -23.13 14.08 -33.02
C GLN A 548 -22.35 14.24 -31.70
N ARG A 549 -21.61 13.21 -31.27
CA ARG A 549 -20.84 13.20 -30.01
C ARG A 549 -19.59 14.06 -30.09
N LEU A 550 -18.83 13.99 -31.19
CA LEU A 550 -17.60 14.77 -31.33
C LEU A 550 -17.83 16.29 -31.15
N PRO A 551 -18.81 16.95 -31.81
CA PRO A 551 -19.03 18.38 -31.59
C PRO A 551 -19.54 18.72 -30.19
N LYS A 552 -20.15 17.78 -29.45
CA LYS A 552 -20.51 17.97 -28.04
C LYS A 552 -19.29 17.91 -27.11
N LEU A 553 -18.29 17.08 -27.45
CA LEU A 553 -17.05 16.95 -26.68
C LEU A 553 -16.06 18.09 -26.94
N VAL A 554 -15.77 18.38 -28.22
CA VAL A 554 -14.67 19.30 -28.61
C VAL A 554 -15.15 20.62 -29.21
N GLY A 555 -16.47 20.82 -29.29
CA GLY A 555 -17.08 21.95 -29.98
C GLY A 555 -17.14 21.79 -31.50
N LYS A 556 -18.11 22.49 -32.12
CA LYS A 556 -18.43 22.36 -33.56
C LYS A 556 -17.25 22.65 -34.49
N GLY A 557 -16.41 23.63 -34.16
CA GLY A 557 -15.28 24.05 -35.01
C GLY A 557 -14.20 22.96 -35.12
N LYS A 558 -13.74 22.44 -33.98
CA LYS A 558 -12.75 21.37 -33.93
C LYS A 558 -13.30 20.07 -34.51
N ALA A 559 -14.56 19.74 -34.22
CA ALA A 559 -15.22 18.56 -34.80
C ALA A 559 -15.27 18.62 -36.33
N LYS A 560 -15.67 19.77 -36.91
CA LYS A 560 -15.65 19.97 -38.36
C LYS A 560 -14.25 19.85 -38.95
N MET A 561 -13.23 20.42 -38.28
CA MET A 561 -11.86 20.28 -38.75
C MET A 561 -11.47 18.80 -38.85
N LEU A 562 -11.59 18.04 -37.75
CA LEU A 562 -11.24 16.62 -37.72
C LEU A 562 -12.01 15.78 -38.74
N ILE A 563 -13.31 16.03 -38.89
CA ILE A 563 -14.16 15.28 -39.83
C ILE A 563 -13.88 15.68 -41.29
N TYR A 564 -13.71 16.97 -41.59
CA TYR A 564 -13.56 17.44 -42.97
C TYR A 564 -12.17 17.15 -43.54
N THR A 565 -11.13 17.19 -42.71
CA THR A 565 -9.78 16.85 -43.13
C THR A 565 -9.50 15.35 -43.04
N GLY A 566 -10.25 14.63 -42.20
CA GLY A 566 -9.95 13.25 -41.86
C GLY A 566 -8.61 13.09 -41.12
N GLU A 567 -8.11 14.16 -40.50
CA GLU A 567 -6.81 14.18 -39.84
C GLU A 567 -6.80 13.28 -38.59
N ILE A 568 -5.68 12.59 -38.40
CA ILE A 568 -5.40 11.78 -37.22
C ILE A 568 -4.53 12.60 -36.27
N ILE A 569 -5.00 12.76 -35.03
CA ILE A 569 -4.32 13.54 -34.00
C ILE A 569 -3.70 12.64 -32.92
N SER A 570 -2.66 13.14 -32.28
CA SER A 570 -2.02 12.46 -31.13
C SER A 570 -2.90 12.47 -29.88
N ALA A 571 -2.64 11.56 -28.94
CA ALA A 571 -3.26 11.53 -27.62
C ALA A 571 -3.17 12.88 -26.89
N LYS A 572 -2.03 13.57 -26.99
CA LYS A 572 -1.81 14.89 -26.39
C LYS A 572 -2.74 15.95 -26.99
N GLN A 573 -2.82 16.03 -28.32
CA GLN A 573 -3.73 16.97 -28.98
C GLN A 573 -5.20 16.65 -28.67
N ALA A 574 -5.56 15.37 -28.60
CA ALA A 574 -6.90 14.94 -28.20
C ALA A 574 -7.25 15.37 -26.76
N TYR A 575 -6.29 15.30 -25.83
CA TYR A 575 -6.46 15.82 -24.48
C TYR A 575 -6.64 17.35 -24.46
N GLU A 576 -5.81 18.08 -25.20
CA GLU A 576 -5.86 19.56 -25.26
C GLU A 576 -7.20 20.10 -25.78
N ILE A 577 -7.92 19.34 -26.63
CA ILE A 577 -9.23 19.74 -27.17
C ILE A 577 -10.41 19.15 -26.41
N GLY A 578 -10.18 18.36 -25.35
CA GLY A 578 -11.24 17.73 -24.55
C GLY A 578 -11.84 16.45 -25.16
N LEU A 579 -11.17 15.83 -26.14
CA LEU A 579 -11.59 14.53 -26.68
C LEU A 579 -11.20 13.37 -25.76
N VAL A 580 -10.09 13.49 -25.04
CA VAL A 580 -9.57 12.50 -24.09
C VAL A 580 -9.46 13.15 -22.72
N ASP A 581 -9.82 12.42 -21.66
CA ASP A 581 -9.88 12.94 -20.29
C ASP A 581 -8.57 12.74 -19.52
N LEU A 582 -7.76 11.75 -19.90
CA LEU A 582 -6.46 11.46 -19.32
C LEU A 582 -5.49 10.84 -20.35
N VAL A 583 -4.23 11.27 -20.33
CA VAL A 583 -3.14 10.67 -21.12
C VAL A 583 -2.11 10.05 -20.17
N VAL A 584 -1.68 8.82 -20.46
CA VAL A 584 -0.82 8.02 -19.57
C VAL A 584 0.35 7.40 -20.34
N PRO A 585 1.57 7.37 -19.78
CA PRO A 585 2.69 6.62 -20.35
C PRO A 585 2.35 5.12 -20.54
N PRO A 586 2.81 4.48 -21.64
CA PRO A 586 2.45 3.10 -21.95
C PRO A 586 2.73 2.10 -20.83
N GLU A 587 3.83 2.26 -20.09
CA GLU A 587 4.25 1.38 -19.01
C GLU A 587 3.37 1.46 -17.75
N LYS A 588 2.58 2.54 -17.61
CA LYS A 588 1.62 2.74 -16.50
C LYS A 588 0.17 2.66 -16.94
N PHE A 589 -0.09 2.37 -18.22
CA PHE A 589 -1.40 2.51 -18.82
C PHE A 589 -2.47 1.67 -18.13
N GLU A 590 -2.22 0.37 -17.95
CA GLU A 590 -3.17 -0.52 -17.28
C GLU A 590 -3.36 -0.16 -15.80
N GLU A 591 -2.28 0.20 -15.10
CA GLU A 591 -2.32 0.59 -13.68
C GLU A 591 -3.22 1.83 -13.48
N GLU A 592 -3.04 2.87 -14.28
CA GLU A 592 -3.82 4.11 -14.18
C GLU A 592 -5.28 3.91 -14.58
N VAL A 593 -5.54 3.10 -15.61
CA VAL A 593 -6.91 2.73 -15.98
C VAL A 593 -7.59 2.01 -14.82
N LYS A 594 -6.93 1.01 -14.19
CA LYS A 594 -7.45 0.32 -12.99
C LYS A 594 -7.64 1.28 -11.83
N ARG A 595 -6.72 2.21 -11.60
CA ARG A 595 -6.81 3.22 -10.53
C ARG A 595 -8.06 4.10 -10.69
N VAL A 596 -8.31 4.62 -11.89
CA VAL A 596 -9.50 5.45 -12.17
C VAL A 596 -10.77 4.62 -12.05
N ALA A 597 -10.81 3.43 -12.68
CA ALA A 597 -11.97 2.54 -12.63
C ALA A 597 -12.31 2.12 -11.20
N THR A 598 -11.31 1.79 -10.38
CA THR A 598 -11.50 1.37 -8.98
C THR A 598 -12.05 2.51 -8.14
N LYS A 599 -11.56 3.74 -8.33
CA LYS A 599 -12.05 4.93 -7.61
C LYS A 599 -13.53 5.22 -7.92
N ILE A 600 -13.98 4.91 -9.13
CA ILE A 600 -15.40 4.98 -9.52
C ILE A 600 -16.17 3.82 -8.88
N ALA A 601 -15.66 2.59 -8.97
CA ALA A 601 -16.26 1.40 -8.38
C ALA A 601 -16.49 1.47 -6.85
N GLU A 602 -15.70 2.28 -6.13
CA GLU A 602 -15.89 2.57 -4.71
C GLU A 602 -17.11 3.45 -4.39
N LYS A 603 -17.80 4.05 -5.39
CA LYS A 603 -18.95 4.94 -5.18
C LYS A 603 -20.28 4.17 -5.14
N SER A 604 -21.33 4.86 -4.68
CA SER A 604 -22.69 4.33 -4.70
C SER A 604 -23.13 4.06 -6.15
N PRO A 605 -23.48 2.80 -6.50
CA PRO A 605 -23.95 2.46 -7.85
C PRO A 605 -25.19 3.26 -8.25
N SER A 606 -26.16 3.35 -7.34
CA SER A 606 -27.40 4.09 -7.58
C SER A 606 -27.12 5.56 -7.86
N SER A 607 -26.17 6.15 -7.12
CA SER A 607 -25.75 7.54 -7.35
C SER A 607 -25.01 7.71 -8.68
N LEU A 608 -24.17 6.76 -9.07
CA LEU A 608 -23.47 6.79 -10.36
C LEU A 608 -24.44 6.68 -11.55
N ILE A 609 -25.41 5.76 -11.48
CA ILE A 609 -26.46 5.61 -12.49
C ILE A 609 -27.25 6.91 -12.62
N ALA A 610 -27.73 7.44 -11.49
CA ALA A 610 -28.50 8.68 -11.47
C ALA A 610 -27.70 9.86 -12.06
N ALA A 611 -26.43 10.01 -11.68
CA ALA A 611 -25.58 11.06 -12.22
C ALA A 611 -25.39 10.90 -13.74
N LYS A 612 -25.10 9.68 -14.21
CA LYS A 612 -24.95 9.37 -15.63
C LYS A 612 -26.22 9.70 -16.42
N LEU A 613 -27.38 9.23 -15.96
CA LEU A 613 -28.66 9.50 -16.62
C LEU A 613 -29.01 11.00 -16.64
N ALA A 614 -28.77 11.71 -15.53
CA ALA A 614 -29.00 13.15 -15.46
C ALA A 614 -28.14 13.92 -16.49
N ILE A 615 -26.86 13.55 -16.62
CA ILE A 615 -25.94 14.16 -17.57
C ILE A 615 -26.33 13.82 -19.02
N GLU A 616 -26.48 12.53 -19.34
CA GLU A 616 -26.73 12.07 -20.70
C GLU A 616 -28.08 12.55 -21.22
N MET A 617 -29.16 12.36 -20.45
CA MET A 617 -30.48 12.82 -20.86
C MET A 617 -30.61 14.34 -20.81
N GLY A 618 -30.08 14.98 -19.76
CA GLY A 618 -30.11 16.43 -19.62
C GLY A 618 -29.43 17.13 -20.80
N ASN A 619 -28.31 16.60 -21.27
CA ASN A 619 -27.55 17.14 -22.41
C ASN A 619 -28.23 16.92 -23.79
N GLU A 620 -29.29 16.12 -23.86
CA GLU A 620 -30.16 15.99 -25.04
C GLU A 620 -31.39 16.91 -24.97
N THR A 621 -31.57 17.65 -23.88
CA THR A 621 -32.73 18.52 -23.64
C THR A 621 -32.32 19.98 -23.44
N ASN A 622 -33.29 20.86 -23.21
CA ASN A 622 -32.98 22.21 -22.74
C ASN A 622 -32.62 22.19 -21.24
N ILE A 623 -31.99 23.26 -20.76
CA ILE A 623 -31.51 23.34 -19.37
C ILE A 623 -32.61 23.12 -18.31
N TRP A 624 -33.85 23.53 -18.59
CA TRP A 624 -34.96 23.41 -17.63
C TRP A 624 -35.40 21.96 -17.48
N ASP A 625 -35.54 21.25 -18.61
CA ASP A 625 -35.86 19.83 -18.61
C ASP A 625 -34.73 19.01 -17.97
N GLY A 626 -33.48 19.36 -18.26
CA GLY A 626 -32.31 18.75 -17.64
C GLY A 626 -32.29 18.91 -16.11
N MET A 627 -32.58 20.11 -15.60
CA MET A 627 -32.68 20.36 -14.16
C MET A 627 -33.84 19.62 -13.50
N LEU A 628 -34.96 19.42 -14.21
CA LEU A 628 -36.08 18.62 -13.71
C LEU A 628 -35.70 17.14 -13.58
N ILE A 629 -34.99 16.59 -14.56
CA ILE A 629 -34.45 15.22 -14.50
C ILE A 629 -33.48 15.09 -13.32
N GLU A 630 -32.54 16.03 -13.16
CA GLU A 630 -31.59 16.06 -12.04
C GLU A 630 -32.31 16.07 -10.69
N GLY A 631 -33.28 16.97 -10.49
CA GLY A 631 -34.02 17.08 -9.24
C GLY A 631 -34.82 15.83 -8.90
N ALA A 632 -35.42 15.18 -9.89
CA ALA A 632 -36.16 13.92 -9.70
C ALA A 632 -35.24 12.77 -9.28
N LEU A 633 -34.09 12.60 -9.96
CA LEU A 633 -33.12 11.57 -9.65
C LEU A 633 -32.44 11.81 -8.29
N PHE A 634 -32.11 13.05 -7.96
CA PHE A 634 -31.60 13.43 -6.64
C PHE A 634 -32.58 13.09 -5.52
N GLY A 635 -33.86 13.43 -5.69
CA GLY A 635 -34.90 13.12 -4.71
C GLY A 635 -35.06 11.61 -4.48
N LEU A 636 -34.96 10.81 -5.55
CA LEU A 636 -35.00 9.35 -5.45
C LEU A 636 -33.83 8.79 -4.62
N LEU A 637 -32.61 9.29 -4.83
CA LEU A 637 -31.43 8.84 -4.10
C LEU A 637 -31.55 9.01 -2.59
N LEU A 638 -32.22 10.07 -2.12
CA LEU A 638 -32.43 10.32 -0.67
C LEU A 638 -33.19 9.19 0.04
N THR A 639 -33.88 8.32 -0.71
CA THR A 639 -34.62 7.18 -0.16
C THR A 639 -33.77 5.92 0.02
N THR A 640 -32.58 5.87 -0.60
CA THR A 640 -31.69 4.70 -0.63
C THR A 640 -30.94 4.46 0.68
N ASN A 641 -30.52 3.21 0.91
CA ASN A 641 -29.66 2.85 2.03
C ASN A 641 -28.23 3.35 1.83
N ASP A 642 -27.77 3.46 0.58
CA ASP A 642 -26.47 4.03 0.26
C ASP A 642 -26.29 5.46 0.80
N VAL A 643 -27.31 6.32 0.71
CA VAL A 643 -27.24 7.67 1.30
C VAL A 643 -27.12 7.62 2.83
N LYS A 644 -27.88 6.75 3.49
CA LYS A 644 -27.81 6.57 4.96
C LYS A 644 -26.42 6.09 5.38
N GLU A 645 -25.87 5.12 4.66
CA GLU A 645 -24.52 4.60 4.89
C GLU A 645 -23.43 5.65 4.62
N GLY A 646 -23.56 6.43 3.55
CA GLY A 646 -22.64 7.53 3.24
C GLY A 646 -22.59 8.58 4.36
N ILE A 647 -23.74 9.01 4.86
CA ILE A 647 -23.84 9.95 5.99
C ILE A 647 -23.24 9.34 7.26
N LYS A 648 -23.60 8.10 7.58
CA LYS A 648 -23.10 7.39 8.76
C LYS A 648 -21.57 7.24 8.72
N ALA A 649 -21.03 6.77 7.61
CA ALA A 649 -19.59 6.58 7.42
C ALA A 649 -18.81 7.89 7.54
N PHE A 650 -19.38 9.00 7.02
CA PHE A 650 -18.80 10.33 7.15
C PHE A 650 -18.73 10.78 8.62
N LEU A 651 -19.83 10.66 9.37
CA LEU A 651 -19.88 10.99 10.80
C LEU A 651 -18.89 10.13 11.63
N GLU A 652 -18.75 8.85 11.26
CA GLU A 652 -17.86 7.88 11.91
C GLU A 652 -16.41 7.94 11.40
N LYS A 653 -16.08 8.83 10.45
CA LYS A 653 -14.75 8.97 9.83
C LYS A 653 -14.18 7.65 9.28
N ARG A 654 -15.02 6.82 8.69
CA ARG A 654 -14.62 5.56 8.03
C ARG A 654 -14.98 5.57 6.54
N LYS A 655 -14.43 4.63 5.78
CA LYS A 655 -14.87 4.44 4.39
C LYS A 655 -16.32 3.91 4.35
N PRO A 656 -17.19 4.44 3.47
CA PRO A 656 -18.54 3.92 3.28
C PRO A 656 -18.50 2.56 2.57
N LYS A 657 -19.48 1.71 2.86
CA LYS A 657 -19.71 0.43 2.18
C LYS A 657 -21.01 0.49 1.40
N PHE A 658 -20.94 1.04 0.19
CA PHE A 658 -22.12 1.11 -0.68
C PHE A 658 -22.46 -0.25 -1.28
N VAL A 659 -23.73 -0.60 -1.23
CA VAL A 659 -24.27 -1.86 -1.77
C VAL A 659 -25.09 -1.61 -3.03
N GLY A 660 -25.68 -0.42 -3.19
CA GLY A 660 -26.57 -0.07 -4.29
C GLY A 660 -28.04 -0.40 -4.00
N GLU A 661 -28.43 -0.35 -2.72
CA GLU A 661 -29.79 -0.65 -2.23
C GLU A 661 -30.53 0.60 -1.76
#